data_AF-A0A3P4AR82-F1
#
_entry.id   AF-A0A3P4AR82-F1
#
_cell.length_a   1.000
_cell.length_b   1.000
_cell.length_c   1.000
_cell.angle_alpha   90.00
_cell.angle_beta   90.00
_cell.angle_gamma   90.00
#
_symmetry.space_group_name_H-M   'P 1'
#
loop_
_entity.id
_entity.type
_entity.pdbx_description
1 polymer ?
#
loop_
_entity_poly.entity_id
_entity_poly.type
_entity_poly.pdbx_seq_one_letter_code
_entity_poly.pdbx_strand_id
1 'polypeptide(L)'
;MRSFWPLLLLLALGVGLGQRLVLPEGAVAGGPLTLSGEGLPDGRYPLALEGPGGSRVEEVEVQGGRFALPLTLEAPGEYRVRLNLPSGALEGRFLLLAPTPPELTPEGLKLPWGLLPLPQGPWVGPLVEGDRVYVAQGLLVVEAGLKEEAVRYHFAPAKVLALRPGPEALLEGERVLPIPFPPVPFQGKEEDLEALRPLLLALNPPRPWPYFAYWALPPEALSEEDLAAYGQDLRARGHRPELPFGQEGVLRMAEAARALLGEDPARAKALTLALLRYTPLFPGSEAFFQEMAEALEAQGEVATALRLREALALSAPWRPPDLGFLAPAFFVLGTAYLALFLYLFLFYLPAQLKDLRPIGGYLGGFFRHPLLRLRHLHLAYAGLGERLLALLLFLATLAALLLYGLDAKARAALWAPPLDQGTLFTPAAQAWARSLPPTPGAKALQGYTLLRDNPTQARALLREGAPLPFALALLGEKELVLAYEKAPWSGPVRSLLGLGTDPWGPREPAPTLRTLYTLLLEAEARRLAEDPWRGFSQLPLPLPEGYRAWTFAALLLLALYHLLTLFLPRRQGQPSPAYALFLRLLLPGSLGLGGGLGVVLLLLAAYGLWALLQDQGYLYLAAAYGLHLLLVLSSRAWRRA
;
A
#
# COMPACT_ATOMS: atom_id res chain seq x y z
N MET A 1 -42.68 92.89 17.00
CA MET A 1 -42.09 91.55 16.78
C MET A 1 -41.64 91.45 15.34
N ARG A 2 -40.34 91.57 15.07
CA ARG A 2 -39.61 91.24 13.83
C ARG A 2 -38.37 92.14 13.76
N SER A 3 -37.20 91.55 13.98
CA SER A 3 -35.89 91.90 13.39
C SER A 3 -34.77 91.47 14.35
N PHE A 4 -34.55 90.16 14.45
CA PHE A 4 -33.36 89.58 15.11
C PHE A 4 -32.84 88.36 14.33
N TRP A 5 -33.12 88.30 13.03
CA TRP A 5 -32.74 87.19 12.15
C TRP A 5 -31.48 87.40 11.31
N PRO A 6 -31.07 88.62 10.89
CA PRO A 6 -29.93 88.73 9.98
C PRO A 6 -28.56 88.65 10.69
N LEU A 7 -28.49 88.89 12.00
CA LEU A 7 -27.22 88.76 12.75
C LEU A 7 -26.91 87.30 13.15
N LEU A 8 -27.94 86.48 13.39
CA LEU A 8 -27.80 85.06 13.73
C LEU A 8 -27.47 84.20 12.51
N LEU A 9 -27.86 84.62 11.29
CA LEU A 9 -27.48 83.94 10.05
C LEU A 9 -26.02 84.21 9.63
N LEU A 10 -25.47 85.39 9.93
CA LEU A 10 -24.05 85.70 9.71
C LEU A 10 -23.13 85.05 10.74
N LEU A 11 -23.62 84.80 11.97
CA LEU A 11 -22.91 84.02 12.99
C LEU A 11 -23.06 82.49 12.81
N ALA A 12 -24.10 82.02 12.11
CA ALA A 12 -24.28 80.60 11.76
C ALA A 12 -23.57 80.17 10.46
N LEU A 13 -23.20 81.11 9.58
CA LEU A 13 -22.40 80.83 8.37
C LEU A 13 -20.87 80.85 8.61
N GLY A 14 -20.42 81.16 9.83
CA GLY A 14 -19.00 81.27 10.20
C GLY A 14 -18.37 80.02 10.83
N VAL A 15 -19.07 78.88 10.88
CA VAL A 15 -18.60 77.66 11.62
C VAL A 15 -18.19 76.51 10.68
N GLY A 16 -17.94 76.78 9.39
CA GLY A 16 -17.78 75.72 8.38
C GLY A 16 -16.42 75.52 7.69
N LEU A 17 -15.40 76.37 7.86
CA LEU A 17 -14.22 76.37 6.96
C LEU A 17 -12.89 76.56 7.71
N GLY A 18 -12.64 75.76 8.73
CA GLY A 18 -11.31 75.65 9.34
C GLY A 18 -10.39 74.76 8.51
N GLN A 19 -9.18 75.23 8.21
CA GLN A 19 -8.11 74.41 7.65
C GLN A 19 -7.88 73.20 8.58
N ARG A 20 -8.00 71.98 8.07
CA ARG A 20 -7.85 70.76 8.89
C ARG A 20 -6.89 69.76 8.27
N LEU A 21 -6.06 69.18 9.13
CA LEU A 21 -5.27 68.00 8.84
C LEU A 21 -6.04 66.79 9.38
N VAL A 22 -6.42 65.86 8.51
CA VAL A 22 -7.13 64.64 8.88
C VAL A 22 -6.07 63.55 9.09
N LEU A 23 -5.94 63.13 10.33
CA LEU A 23 -5.01 62.07 10.74
C LEU A 23 -5.76 60.73 10.87
N PRO A 24 -5.08 59.59 10.64
CA PRO A 24 -5.69 58.28 10.83
C PRO A 24 -6.00 58.04 12.32
N GLU A 25 -7.20 57.53 12.61
CA GLU A 25 -7.62 57.17 13.98
C GLU A 25 -6.94 55.89 14.50
N GLY A 26 -6.35 55.09 13.61
CA GLY A 26 -5.50 53.95 13.95
C GLY A 26 -4.68 53.50 12.73
N ALA A 27 -3.38 53.27 12.92
CA ALA A 27 -2.48 52.78 11.87
C ALA A 27 -1.47 51.78 12.46
N VAL A 28 -1.07 50.78 11.67
CA VAL A 28 -0.12 49.73 12.08
C VAL A 28 1.17 49.91 11.29
N ALA A 29 2.31 49.71 11.95
CA ALA A 29 3.60 49.80 11.28
C ALA A 29 3.73 48.78 10.13
N GLY A 30 4.20 49.24 8.97
CA GLY A 30 4.28 48.48 7.71
C GLY A 30 2.99 48.45 6.87
N GLY A 31 1.86 48.99 7.38
CA GLY A 31 0.59 49.08 6.66
C GLY A 31 0.42 50.37 5.83
N PRO A 32 -0.44 50.37 4.79
CA PRO A 32 -0.75 51.58 4.03
C PRO A 32 -1.55 52.58 4.87
N LEU A 33 -1.12 53.83 4.89
CA LEU A 33 -1.84 54.94 5.53
C LEU A 33 -2.00 56.10 4.55
N THR A 34 -3.05 56.89 4.70
CA THR A 34 -3.26 58.09 3.89
C THR A 34 -3.43 59.29 4.80
N LEU A 35 -2.57 60.30 4.63
CA LEU A 35 -2.73 61.59 5.27
C LEU A 35 -3.52 62.50 4.32
N SER A 36 -4.54 63.17 4.83
CA SER A 36 -5.32 64.10 4.01
C SER A 36 -5.48 65.44 4.69
N GLY A 37 -5.73 66.46 3.89
CA GLY A 37 -6.03 67.80 4.37
C GLY A 37 -7.24 68.36 3.64
N GLU A 38 -8.00 69.20 4.33
CA GLU A 38 -9.19 69.83 3.77
C GLU A 38 -9.28 71.30 4.17
N GLY A 39 -9.87 72.11 3.27
CA GLY A 39 -10.05 73.55 3.46
C GLY A 39 -8.74 74.34 3.34
N LEU A 40 -7.74 73.79 2.64
CA LEU A 40 -6.39 74.34 2.52
C LEU A 40 -6.27 75.30 1.31
N PRO A 41 -5.35 76.28 1.32
CA PRO A 41 -5.05 77.06 0.13
C PRO A 41 -4.40 76.18 -0.95
N ASP A 42 -4.69 76.43 -2.23
CA ASP A 42 -4.06 75.69 -3.33
C ASP A 42 -2.57 76.06 -3.45
N GLY A 43 -1.72 75.06 -3.65
CA GLY A 43 -0.27 75.23 -3.72
C GLY A 43 0.50 73.99 -3.28
N ARG A 44 1.83 74.10 -3.24
CA ARG A 44 2.72 73.04 -2.75
C ARG A 44 3.29 73.42 -1.40
N TYR A 45 3.16 72.53 -0.43
CA TYR A 45 3.55 72.78 0.95
C TYR A 45 4.37 71.62 1.50
N PRO A 46 5.41 71.89 2.31
CA PRO A 46 6.18 70.84 2.98
C PRO A 46 5.40 70.30 4.18
N LEU A 47 5.26 68.97 4.22
CA LEU A 47 4.71 68.19 5.31
C LEU A 47 5.85 67.42 5.99
N ALA A 48 6.17 67.83 7.22
CA ALA A 48 7.17 67.16 8.05
C ALA A 48 6.52 66.06 8.90
N LEU A 49 7.09 64.88 8.86
CA LEU A 49 6.75 63.68 9.61
C LEU A 49 7.90 63.36 10.55
N GLU A 50 7.72 63.58 11.85
CA GLU A 50 8.70 63.25 12.88
C GLU A 50 8.21 62.04 13.67
N GLY A 51 9.02 60.99 13.76
CA GLY A 51 8.67 59.81 14.53
C GLY A 51 9.88 58.94 14.91
N PRO A 52 9.64 57.73 15.43
CA PRO A 52 10.68 56.82 15.91
C PRO A 52 11.71 56.42 14.84
N GLY A 53 11.31 56.42 13.57
CA GLY A 53 12.19 56.14 12.42
C GLY A 53 12.98 57.35 11.91
N GLY A 54 12.88 58.52 12.54
CA GLY A 54 13.51 59.78 12.10
C GLY A 54 12.52 60.83 11.60
N SER A 55 13.05 61.94 11.07
CA SER A 55 12.27 63.02 10.46
C SER A 55 12.30 62.89 8.93
N ARG A 56 11.13 62.97 8.30
CA ARG A 56 10.94 62.91 6.85
C ARG A 56 10.12 64.11 6.41
N VAL A 57 10.51 64.78 5.33
CA VAL A 57 9.73 65.89 4.76
C VAL A 57 9.24 65.48 3.38
N GLU A 58 7.94 65.50 3.19
CA GLU A 58 7.26 65.23 1.92
C GLU A 58 6.62 66.50 1.40
N GLU A 59 6.55 66.68 0.09
CA GLU A 59 5.89 67.82 -0.54
C GLU A 59 4.47 67.41 -0.94
N VAL A 60 3.45 68.08 -0.39
CA VAL A 60 2.04 67.83 -0.74
C VAL A 60 1.53 68.92 -1.67
N GLU A 61 0.90 68.51 -2.76
CA GLU A 61 0.20 69.41 -3.68
C GLU A 61 -1.28 69.46 -3.32
N VAL A 62 -1.76 70.66 -2.97
CA VAL A 62 -3.16 70.92 -2.63
C VAL A 62 -3.86 71.47 -3.87
N GLN A 63 -4.93 70.79 -4.30
CA GLN A 63 -5.79 71.22 -5.41
C GLN A 63 -7.26 71.18 -4.98
N GLY A 64 -8.01 72.25 -5.27
CA GLY A 64 -9.41 72.35 -4.85
C GLY A 64 -9.57 72.35 -3.32
N GLY A 65 -8.55 72.83 -2.60
CA GLY A 65 -8.46 72.87 -1.15
C GLY A 65 -8.35 71.53 -0.44
N ARG A 66 -7.92 70.47 -1.14
CA ARG A 66 -7.69 69.14 -0.57
C ARG A 66 -6.38 68.52 -1.04
N PHE A 67 -5.82 67.62 -0.23
CA PHE A 67 -4.76 66.69 -0.66
C PHE A 67 -4.98 65.31 -0.02
N ALA A 68 -4.42 64.27 -0.64
CA ALA A 68 -4.32 62.93 -0.09
C ALA A 68 -2.94 62.35 -0.42
N LEU A 69 -2.16 62.04 0.60
CA LEU A 69 -0.80 61.52 0.48
C LEU A 69 -0.75 60.07 1.01
N PRO A 70 -0.65 59.06 0.15
CA PRO A 70 -0.45 57.67 0.56
C PRO A 70 0.99 57.43 1.02
N LEU A 71 1.15 56.77 2.18
CA LEU A 71 2.43 56.55 2.86
C LEU A 71 2.47 55.16 3.52
N THR A 72 3.68 54.69 3.82
CA THR A 72 3.92 53.49 4.65
C THR A 72 5.03 53.83 5.65
N LEU A 73 4.78 53.57 6.93
CA LEU A 73 5.73 53.86 8.03
C LEU A 73 6.08 52.54 8.75
N GLU A 74 7.37 52.23 8.91
CA GLU A 74 7.85 50.91 9.38
C GLU A 74 8.08 50.83 10.90
N ALA A 75 8.30 51.96 11.58
CA ALA A 75 8.70 51.96 12.99
C ALA A 75 7.51 52.28 13.89
N PRO A 76 7.07 51.39 14.80
CA PRO A 76 5.95 51.68 15.68
C PRO A 76 6.28 52.76 16.72
N GLY A 77 5.29 53.57 17.08
CA GLY A 77 5.39 54.66 18.05
C GLY A 77 4.58 55.90 17.65
N GLU A 78 4.72 56.98 18.39
CA GLU A 78 4.00 58.24 18.15
C GLU A 78 4.65 59.02 17.00
N TYR A 79 3.87 59.39 15.99
CA TYR A 79 4.29 60.26 14.89
C TYR A 79 3.65 61.63 15.02
N ARG A 80 4.46 62.67 14.87
CA ARG A 80 4.03 64.07 14.77
C ARG A 80 4.06 64.49 13.31
N VAL A 81 2.92 65.00 12.84
CA VAL A 81 2.78 65.55 11.48
C VAL A 81 2.66 67.05 11.59
N ARG A 82 3.46 67.78 10.80
CA ARG A 82 3.43 69.24 10.70
C ARG A 82 3.36 69.67 9.25
N LEU A 83 2.24 70.26 8.86
CA LEU A 83 2.04 70.89 7.56
C LEU A 83 2.28 72.40 7.68
N ASN A 84 3.27 72.93 6.97
CA ASN A 84 3.59 74.36 7.02
C ASN A 84 2.83 75.13 5.93
N LEU A 85 1.82 75.90 6.33
CA LEU A 85 1.04 76.76 5.43
C LEU A 85 1.40 78.25 5.64
N PRO A 86 1.09 79.14 4.68
CA PRO A 86 1.28 80.59 4.83
C PRO A 86 0.47 81.18 5.99
N SER A 87 -0.66 80.55 6.34
CA SER A 87 -1.57 80.91 7.44
C SER A 87 -1.13 80.42 8.81
N GLY A 88 -0.10 79.58 8.90
CA GLY A 88 0.35 78.92 10.13
C GLY A 88 0.59 77.42 9.94
N ALA A 89 1.34 76.82 10.85
CA ALA A 89 1.57 75.38 10.82
C ALA A 89 0.37 74.62 11.41
N LEU A 90 -0.15 73.64 10.68
CA LEU A 90 -1.09 72.65 11.22
C LEU A 90 -0.28 71.49 11.77
N GLU A 91 -0.51 71.14 13.03
CA GLU A 91 0.15 70.02 13.68
C GLU A 91 -0.87 69.01 14.18
N GLY A 92 -0.50 67.74 14.11
CA GLY A 92 -1.27 66.66 14.69
C GLY A 92 -0.35 65.51 15.10
N ARG A 93 -0.89 64.60 15.91
CA ARG A 93 -0.18 63.40 16.35
C ARG A 93 -1.06 62.18 16.18
N PHE A 94 -0.46 61.08 15.79
CA PHE A 94 -1.13 59.78 15.75
C PHE A 94 -0.17 58.70 16.24
N LEU A 95 -0.74 57.63 16.80
CA LEU A 95 0.02 56.48 17.29
C LEU A 95 0.05 55.40 16.20
N LEU A 96 1.25 54.97 15.82
CA LEU A 96 1.47 53.83 14.94
C LEU A 96 1.72 52.58 15.80
N LEU A 97 0.79 51.63 15.80
CA LEU A 97 0.87 50.43 16.63
C LEU A 97 1.90 49.43 16.07
N ALA A 98 2.54 48.68 16.97
CA ALA A 98 3.37 47.55 16.58
C ALA A 98 2.53 46.49 15.86
N PRO A 99 3.06 45.80 14.83
CA PRO A 99 2.36 44.68 14.23
C PRO A 99 2.09 43.63 15.30
N THR A 100 0.82 43.28 15.48
CA THR A 100 0.44 42.26 16.47
C THR A 100 1.02 40.93 15.99
N PRO A 101 1.84 40.23 16.80
CA PRO A 101 2.36 38.94 16.40
C PRO A 101 1.17 38.00 16.18
N PRO A 102 1.22 37.16 15.13
CA PRO A 102 0.16 36.23 14.86
C PRO A 102 0.03 35.24 16.03
N GLU A 103 -1.19 35.02 16.48
CA GLU A 103 -1.48 34.21 17.66
C GLU A 103 -2.57 33.19 17.34
N LEU A 104 -2.32 31.94 17.70
CA LEU A 104 -3.30 30.88 17.56
C LEU A 104 -4.22 30.87 18.78
N THR A 105 -5.52 31.09 18.55
CA THR A 105 -6.57 31.14 19.57
C THR A 105 -7.58 30.00 19.38
N PRO A 106 -8.45 29.69 20.37
CA PRO A 106 -9.49 28.66 20.20
C PRO A 106 -10.47 28.91 19.05
N GLU A 107 -10.63 30.18 18.64
CA GLU A 107 -11.53 30.61 17.57
C GLU A 107 -10.85 30.57 16.19
N GLY A 108 -9.52 30.58 16.14
CA GLY A 108 -8.75 30.61 14.90
C GLY A 108 -7.38 31.29 15.03
N LEU A 109 -6.76 31.56 13.89
CA LEU A 109 -5.48 32.27 13.81
C LEU A 109 -5.72 33.78 13.73
N LYS A 110 -5.30 34.51 14.76
CA LYS A 110 -5.35 35.96 14.80
C LYS A 110 -4.18 36.54 14.00
N LEU A 111 -4.50 37.34 12.99
CA LEU A 111 -3.56 37.97 12.06
C LEU A 111 -3.72 39.50 12.10
N PRO A 112 -2.76 40.27 11.56
CA PRO A 112 -2.85 41.74 11.54
C PRO A 112 -4.11 42.30 10.87
N TRP A 113 -4.65 41.60 9.87
CA TRP A 113 -5.85 42.01 9.13
C TRP A 113 -7.16 41.44 9.71
N GLY A 114 -7.12 40.48 10.64
CA GLY A 114 -8.33 39.89 11.19
C GLY A 114 -8.15 38.49 11.78
N LEU A 115 -9.27 37.82 12.09
CA LEU A 115 -9.29 36.44 12.56
C LEU A 115 -9.53 35.50 11.37
N LEU A 116 -8.61 34.59 11.12
CA LEU A 116 -8.81 33.45 10.22
C LEU A 116 -9.48 32.31 11.02
N PRO A 117 -10.78 32.01 10.80
CA PRO A 117 -11.46 30.97 11.56
C PRO A 117 -10.86 29.60 11.26
N LEU A 118 -10.50 28.85 12.31
CA LEU A 118 -10.00 27.48 12.19
C LEU A 118 -10.92 26.54 12.98
N PRO A 119 -11.23 25.34 12.45
CA PRO A 119 -11.93 24.31 13.19
C PRO A 119 -11.26 23.98 14.53
N GLN A 120 -12.05 23.60 15.53
CA GLN A 120 -11.52 23.19 16.82
C GLN A 120 -10.61 21.96 16.68
N GLY A 121 -9.47 21.99 17.36
CA GLY A 121 -8.56 20.85 17.41
C GLY A 121 -7.12 21.22 17.80
N PRO A 122 -6.23 20.21 17.90
CA PRO A 122 -4.84 20.41 18.28
C PRO A 122 -4.02 20.96 17.11
N TRP A 123 -4.07 22.28 16.91
CA TRP A 123 -3.25 22.98 15.93
C TRP A 123 -1.81 23.13 16.43
N VAL A 124 -0.86 22.91 15.52
CA VAL A 124 0.57 23.10 15.70
C VAL A 124 0.98 24.43 15.06
N GLY A 125 1.78 25.24 15.75
CA GLY A 125 2.19 26.58 15.33
C GLY A 125 1.74 27.65 16.33
N PRO A 126 1.70 28.94 15.93
CA PRO A 126 2.02 29.46 14.61
C PRO A 126 3.53 29.51 14.35
N LEU A 127 3.96 29.10 13.15
CA LEU A 127 5.31 29.35 12.64
C LEU A 127 5.29 30.59 11.75
N VAL A 128 6.08 31.60 12.08
CA VAL A 128 6.21 32.83 11.29
C VAL A 128 7.50 32.78 10.48
N GLU A 129 7.39 32.90 9.16
CA GLU A 129 8.52 32.90 8.24
C GLU A 129 8.34 34.04 7.21
N GLY A 130 9.11 35.11 7.37
CA GLY A 130 8.94 36.33 6.57
C GLY A 130 7.53 36.92 6.70
N ASP A 131 6.85 37.12 5.57
CA ASP A 131 5.49 37.67 5.49
C ASP A 131 4.38 36.60 5.61
N ARG A 132 4.70 35.38 6.04
CA ARG A 132 3.79 34.23 6.05
C ARG A 132 3.71 33.57 7.42
N VAL A 133 2.54 33.02 7.73
CA VAL A 133 2.26 32.27 8.95
C VAL A 133 1.75 30.89 8.57
N TYR A 134 2.30 29.87 9.23
CA TYR A 134 1.93 28.48 9.04
C TYR A 134 1.34 27.91 10.32
N VAL A 135 0.20 27.23 10.19
CA VAL A 135 -0.41 26.42 11.24
C VAL A 135 -0.79 25.07 10.65
N ALA A 136 -0.72 24.00 11.43
CA ALA A 136 -0.99 22.65 10.94
C ALA A 136 -1.90 21.86 11.87
N GLN A 137 -2.77 21.02 11.31
CA GLN A 137 -3.56 20.05 12.05
C GLN A 137 -3.67 18.76 11.24
N GLY A 138 -3.25 17.64 11.83
CA GLY A 138 -3.27 16.34 11.16
C GLY A 138 -2.42 16.35 9.89
N LEU A 139 -3.07 16.16 8.72
CA LEU A 139 -2.44 16.16 7.40
C LEU A 139 -2.46 17.54 6.71
N LEU A 140 -3.13 18.55 7.27
CA LEU A 140 -3.33 19.84 6.63
C LEU A 140 -2.43 20.92 7.24
N VAL A 141 -1.73 21.67 6.39
CA VAL A 141 -1.03 22.91 6.75
C VAL A 141 -1.72 24.07 6.07
N VAL A 142 -2.07 25.08 6.85
CA VAL A 142 -2.63 26.34 6.38
C VAL A 142 -1.53 27.40 6.40
N GLU A 143 -1.28 28.01 5.24
CA GLU A 143 -0.40 29.16 5.05
C GLU A 143 -1.27 30.42 4.91
N ALA A 144 -1.03 31.42 5.74
CA ALA A 144 -1.72 32.71 5.67
C ALA A 144 -0.69 33.85 5.47
N GLY A 145 -1.03 34.83 4.62
CA GLY A 145 -0.25 36.04 4.46
C GLY A 145 -0.44 37.00 5.64
N LEU A 146 0.62 37.70 6.06
CA LEU A 146 0.53 38.75 7.08
C LEU A 146 0.01 40.08 6.53
N LYS A 147 0.22 40.34 5.23
CA LYS A 147 -0.09 41.62 4.57
C LYS A 147 -1.38 41.59 3.73
N GLU A 148 -1.83 40.41 3.34
CA GLU A 148 -2.99 40.19 2.48
C GLU A 148 -3.81 39.01 3.00
N GLU A 149 -5.13 39.03 2.72
CA GLU A 149 -6.06 37.94 3.03
C GLU A 149 -5.87 36.73 2.08
N ALA A 150 -4.63 36.33 1.85
CA ALA A 150 -4.29 35.16 1.05
C ALA A 150 -4.10 33.94 1.95
N VAL A 151 -4.87 32.88 1.69
CA VAL A 151 -4.78 31.59 2.38
C VAL A 151 -4.46 30.49 1.39
N ARG A 152 -3.48 29.65 1.71
CA ARG A 152 -3.06 28.48 0.93
C ARG A 152 -3.07 27.24 1.81
N TYR A 153 -3.27 26.10 1.17
CA TYR A 153 -3.43 24.82 1.85
C TYR A 153 -2.42 23.82 1.29
N HIS A 154 -1.68 23.18 2.18
CA HIS A 154 -0.68 22.18 1.83
C HIS A 154 -1.00 20.88 2.56
N PHE A 155 -1.06 19.79 1.82
CA PHE A 155 -1.41 18.48 2.35
C PHE A 155 -0.16 17.64 2.55
N ALA A 156 0.14 17.34 3.81
CA ALA A 156 1.24 16.49 4.20
C ALA A 156 0.91 15.01 3.91
N PRO A 157 1.89 14.21 3.47
CA PRO A 157 1.70 12.78 3.20
C PRO A 157 1.56 11.91 4.48
N ALA A 158 1.87 12.47 5.65
CA ALA A 158 1.77 11.86 6.96
C ALA A 158 1.49 12.96 8.00
N LYS A 159 1.08 12.59 9.21
CA LYS A 159 0.69 13.52 10.26
C LYS A 159 1.81 14.51 10.60
N VAL A 160 1.48 15.81 10.62
CA VAL A 160 2.41 16.87 11.03
C VAL A 160 2.51 16.89 12.56
N LEU A 161 3.74 16.77 13.07
CA LEU A 161 4.05 16.81 14.49
C LEU A 161 4.58 18.18 14.94
N ALA A 162 5.37 18.85 14.10
CA ALA A 162 5.94 20.16 14.38
C ALA A 162 6.18 20.95 13.08
N LEU A 163 6.19 22.28 13.19
CA LEU A 163 6.61 23.20 12.13
C LEU A 163 7.98 23.78 12.47
N ARG A 164 8.87 23.90 11.48
CA ARG A 164 10.26 24.33 11.65
C ARG A 164 10.61 25.49 10.70
N PRO A 165 11.52 26.40 11.09
CA PRO A 165 12.02 27.46 10.21
C PRO A 165 12.60 26.91 8.90
N GLY A 166 12.45 27.62 7.79
CA GLY A 166 12.93 27.19 6.47
C GLY A 166 11.85 26.70 5.49
N PRO A 167 10.61 27.19 5.58
CA PRO A 167 9.45 26.49 6.18
C PRO A 167 9.42 24.97 5.93
N GLU A 168 9.56 24.20 7.00
CA GLU A 168 9.55 22.74 6.96
C GLU A 168 8.54 22.15 7.97
N ALA A 169 8.03 20.96 7.68
CA ALA A 169 7.22 20.18 8.62
C ALA A 169 7.96 18.92 9.06
N LEU A 170 7.99 18.67 10.36
CA LEU A 170 8.33 17.37 10.93
C LEU A 170 7.09 16.49 10.92
N LEU A 171 7.18 15.37 10.22
CA LEU A 171 6.09 14.40 10.08
C LEU A 171 6.30 13.20 11.01
N GLU A 172 5.22 12.47 11.28
CA GLU A 172 5.30 11.17 11.94
C GLU A 172 6.25 10.23 11.14
N GLY A 173 7.11 9.50 11.86
CA GLY A 173 8.23 8.76 11.27
C GLY A 173 9.53 9.58 11.13
N GLU A 174 9.66 10.68 11.88
CA GLU A 174 10.86 11.54 11.98
C GLU A 174 11.34 12.16 10.66
N ARG A 175 10.45 12.22 9.66
CA ARG A 175 10.77 12.77 8.34
C ARG A 175 10.51 14.27 8.32
N VAL A 176 11.47 15.02 7.77
CA VAL A 176 11.33 16.46 7.56
C VAL A 176 11.12 16.71 6.08
N LEU A 177 10.07 17.47 5.74
CA LEU A 177 9.78 17.88 4.36
C LEU A 177 9.57 19.40 4.27
N PRO A 178 10.03 20.04 3.18
CA PRO A 178 9.76 21.45 2.94
C PRO A 178 8.27 21.67 2.62
N ILE A 179 7.79 22.89 2.88
CA ILE A 179 6.45 23.37 2.52
C ILE A 179 6.61 24.38 1.36
N PRO A 180 5.96 24.19 0.20
CA PRO A 180 5.00 23.14 -0.16
C PRO A 180 5.61 21.74 -0.27
N PHE A 181 4.82 20.72 0.03
CA PHE A 181 5.28 19.34 0.06
C PHE A 181 5.60 18.77 -1.33
N PRO A 182 6.70 18.01 -1.48
CA PRO A 182 6.97 17.27 -2.71
C PRO A 182 5.90 16.18 -2.95
N PRO A 183 5.73 15.71 -4.20
CA PRO A 183 4.73 14.70 -4.56
C PRO A 183 5.17 13.30 -4.11
N VAL A 184 5.24 13.09 -2.79
CA VAL A 184 5.58 11.80 -2.18
C VAL A 184 4.31 11.01 -1.85
N PRO A 185 4.32 9.67 -1.94
CA PRO A 185 3.15 8.85 -1.65
C PRO A 185 2.66 9.00 -0.19
N PHE A 186 1.37 8.74 0.03
CA PHE A 186 0.77 8.76 1.36
C PHE A 186 1.42 7.71 2.28
N GLN A 187 1.75 8.14 3.49
CA GLN A 187 2.45 7.39 4.53
C GLN A 187 1.72 7.50 5.89
N GLY A 188 0.58 8.19 5.95
CA GLY A 188 -0.26 8.26 7.14
C GLY A 188 -1.12 7.01 7.32
N LYS A 189 -2.01 7.07 8.31
CA LYS A 189 -2.96 6.00 8.67
C LYS A 189 -4.39 6.42 8.37
N GLU A 190 -5.34 5.49 8.53
CA GLU A 190 -6.75 5.78 8.32
C GLU A 190 -7.28 6.83 9.31
N GLU A 191 -6.81 6.83 10.55
CA GLU A 191 -7.20 7.83 11.55
C GLU A 191 -6.80 9.26 11.13
N ASP A 192 -5.73 9.39 10.35
CA ASP A 192 -5.30 10.69 9.82
C ASP A 192 -6.26 11.20 8.73
N LEU A 193 -6.85 10.29 7.94
CA LEU A 193 -7.86 10.61 6.92
C LEU A 193 -9.20 10.97 7.56
N GLU A 194 -9.60 10.26 8.62
CA GLU A 194 -10.79 10.60 9.41
C GLU A 194 -10.67 11.99 10.02
N ALA A 195 -9.49 12.35 10.56
CA ALA A 195 -9.21 13.67 11.10
C ALA A 195 -9.16 14.78 10.02
N LEU A 196 -8.82 14.43 8.77
CA LEU A 196 -8.76 15.38 7.66
C LEU A 196 -10.15 15.79 7.16
N ARG A 197 -11.13 14.88 7.17
CA ARG A 197 -12.49 15.14 6.68
C ARG A 197 -13.15 16.41 7.23
N PRO A 198 -13.23 16.64 8.56
CA PRO A 198 -13.86 17.85 9.09
C PRO A 198 -13.12 19.13 8.67
N LEU A 199 -11.79 19.07 8.48
CA LEU A 199 -11.00 20.20 8.00
C LEU A 199 -11.32 20.54 6.55
N LEU A 200 -11.45 19.54 5.68
CA LEU A 200 -11.85 19.74 4.29
C LEU A 200 -13.24 20.39 4.18
N LEU A 201 -14.20 19.95 4.99
CA LEU A 201 -15.56 20.47 4.97
C LEU A 201 -15.65 21.91 5.49
N ALA A 202 -14.89 22.24 6.54
CA ALA A 202 -14.95 23.55 7.18
C ALA A 202 -14.12 24.62 6.44
N LEU A 203 -12.94 24.26 5.95
CA LEU A 203 -12.01 25.20 5.31
C LEU A 203 -12.18 25.27 3.78
N ASN A 204 -12.83 24.26 3.18
CA ASN A 204 -13.10 24.15 1.75
C ASN A 204 -11.90 24.52 0.85
N PRO A 205 -10.75 23.83 1.01
CA PRO A 205 -9.54 24.17 0.25
C PRO A 205 -9.76 24.03 -1.25
N PRO A 206 -9.18 24.91 -2.09
CA PRO A 206 -9.34 24.84 -3.53
C PRO A 206 -8.74 23.54 -4.09
N ARG A 207 -9.44 22.93 -5.05
CA ARG A 207 -9.01 21.73 -5.79
C ARG A 207 -8.04 22.12 -6.93
N PRO A 208 -7.19 21.20 -7.43
CA PRO A 208 -7.09 19.77 -7.09
C PRO A 208 -6.30 19.48 -5.81
N TRP A 209 -6.67 18.41 -5.12
CA TRP A 209 -5.96 17.89 -3.94
C TRP A 209 -5.10 16.67 -4.26
N PRO A 210 -4.19 16.26 -3.36
CA PRO A 210 -3.58 14.94 -3.42
C PRO A 210 -4.61 13.82 -3.35
N TYR A 211 -4.29 12.67 -3.95
CA TYR A 211 -5.19 11.53 -4.09
C TYR A 211 -5.77 11.08 -2.74
N PHE A 212 -4.96 11.09 -1.68
CA PHE A 212 -5.36 10.63 -0.35
C PHE A 212 -6.34 11.59 0.35
N ALA A 213 -6.36 12.87 -0.02
CA ALA A 213 -7.32 13.82 0.54
C ALA A 213 -8.75 13.51 0.06
N TYR A 214 -8.91 12.96 -1.16
CA TYR A 214 -10.22 12.51 -1.64
C TYR A 214 -10.75 11.29 -0.86
N TRP A 215 -9.87 10.45 -0.30
CA TRP A 215 -10.29 9.33 0.56
C TRP A 215 -10.85 9.75 1.92
N ALA A 216 -10.65 11.00 2.33
CA ALA A 216 -11.31 11.53 3.52
C ALA A 216 -12.81 11.84 3.27
N LEU A 217 -13.24 11.90 2.01
CA LEU A 217 -14.64 12.07 1.64
C LEU A 217 -15.32 10.72 1.41
N PRO A 218 -16.65 10.62 1.62
CA PRO A 218 -17.42 9.46 1.18
C PRO A 218 -17.26 9.23 -0.33
N PRO A 219 -16.97 8.01 -0.81
CA PRO A 219 -16.78 7.72 -2.24
C PRO A 219 -17.95 8.15 -3.12
N GLU A 220 -19.18 8.11 -2.59
CA GLU A 220 -20.41 8.48 -3.27
C GLU A 220 -20.45 9.98 -3.62
N ALA A 221 -19.72 10.81 -2.87
CA ALA A 221 -19.65 12.25 -3.04
C ALA A 221 -18.59 12.71 -4.06
N LEU A 222 -17.73 11.80 -4.56
CA LEU A 222 -16.63 12.15 -5.46
C LEU A 222 -17.14 12.36 -6.89
N SER A 223 -16.94 13.56 -7.45
CA SER A 223 -17.31 13.88 -8.83
C SER A 223 -16.40 13.20 -9.85
N GLU A 224 -16.76 13.23 -11.14
CA GLU A 224 -15.87 12.73 -12.20
C GLU A 224 -14.56 13.52 -12.28
N GLU A 225 -14.61 14.83 -12.02
CA GLU A 225 -13.42 15.68 -11.95
C GLU A 225 -12.52 15.30 -10.77
N ASP A 226 -13.11 14.93 -9.63
CA ASP A 226 -12.38 14.46 -8.45
C ASP A 226 -11.68 13.14 -8.73
N LEU A 227 -12.37 12.19 -9.36
CA LEU A 227 -11.81 10.89 -9.75
C LEU A 227 -10.69 11.06 -10.80
N ALA A 228 -10.82 12.02 -11.71
CA ALA A 228 -9.77 12.36 -12.67
C ALA A 228 -8.54 12.98 -11.98
N ALA A 229 -8.75 13.93 -11.05
CA ALA A 229 -7.68 14.57 -10.28
C ALA A 229 -6.96 13.57 -9.37
N TYR A 230 -7.72 12.70 -8.68
CA TYR A 230 -7.22 11.56 -7.92
C TYR A 230 -6.24 10.72 -8.74
N GLY A 231 -6.65 10.32 -9.95
CA GLY A 231 -5.83 9.49 -10.82
C GLY A 231 -4.60 10.20 -11.40
N GLN A 232 -4.69 11.52 -11.64
CA GLN A 232 -3.54 12.32 -12.08
C GLN A 232 -2.49 12.45 -10.98
N ASP A 233 -2.90 12.75 -9.75
CA ASP A 233 -1.98 12.87 -8.61
C ASP A 233 -1.32 11.53 -8.26
N LEU A 234 -2.05 10.41 -8.30
CA LEU A 234 -1.47 9.06 -8.17
C LEU A 234 -0.30 8.85 -9.15
N ARG A 235 -0.50 9.16 -10.43
CA ARG A 235 0.53 9.00 -11.47
C ARG A 235 1.74 9.90 -11.21
N ALA A 236 1.51 11.15 -10.78
CA ALA A 236 2.58 12.09 -10.44
C ALA A 236 3.45 11.54 -9.29
N ARG A 237 2.83 10.92 -8.29
CA ARG A 237 3.52 10.28 -7.15
C ARG A 237 4.16 8.93 -7.47
N GLY A 238 4.11 8.50 -8.73
CA GLY A 238 4.79 7.29 -9.19
C GLY A 238 3.99 6.00 -8.97
N HIS A 239 2.67 6.11 -8.82
CA HIS A 239 1.79 4.96 -8.83
C HIS A 239 1.86 4.20 -10.18
N ARG A 240 1.77 2.88 -10.13
CA ARG A 240 1.74 2.01 -11.33
C ARG A 240 0.63 0.96 -11.21
N PRO A 241 -0.18 0.75 -12.27
CA PRO A 241 -1.29 -0.21 -12.23
C PRO A 241 -0.82 -1.66 -12.04
N GLU A 242 0.45 -1.99 -12.36
CA GLU A 242 1.02 -3.32 -12.18
C GLU A 242 1.43 -3.64 -10.74
N LEU A 243 1.41 -2.64 -9.85
CA LEU A 243 1.81 -2.77 -8.45
C LEU A 243 0.59 -2.97 -7.53
N PRO A 244 0.74 -3.73 -6.43
CA PRO A 244 -0.33 -3.92 -5.45
C PRO A 244 -0.71 -2.60 -4.78
N PHE A 245 -2.01 -2.37 -4.62
CA PHE A 245 -2.59 -1.26 -3.89
C PHE A 245 -3.60 -1.78 -2.86
N GLY A 246 -3.17 -1.91 -1.60
CA GLY A 246 -3.95 -2.52 -0.53
C GLY A 246 -4.51 -1.54 0.50
N GLN A 247 -4.35 -0.22 0.32
CA GLN A 247 -4.82 0.75 1.32
C GLN A 247 -6.35 0.85 1.38
N GLU A 248 -6.85 1.12 2.58
CA GLU A 248 -8.29 1.20 2.92
C GLU A 248 -9.09 2.14 2.02
N GLY A 249 -8.50 3.26 1.59
CA GLY A 249 -9.17 4.19 0.67
C GLY A 249 -9.58 3.56 -0.66
N VAL A 250 -8.81 2.59 -1.18
CA VAL A 250 -9.18 1.84 -2.40
C VAL A 250 -10.24 0.79 -2.12
N LEU A 251 -10.12 0.07 -0.99
CA LEU A 251 -11.11 -0.94 -0.58
C LEU A 251 -12.48 -0.30 -0.36
N ARG A 252 -12.54 0.84 0.34
CA ARG A 252 -13.78 1.60 0.54
C ARG A 252 -14.42 2.06 -0.77
N MET A 253 -13.64 2.49 -1.76
CA MET A 253 -14.19 2.83 -3.08
C MET A 253 -14.79 1.60 -3.78
N ALA A 254 -14.17 0.42 -3.66
CA ALA A 254 -14.69 -0.81 -4.24
C ALA A 254 -15.97 -1.29 -3.53
N GLU A 255 -16.01 -1.20 -2.19
CA GLU A 255 -17.20 -1.51 -1.39
C GLU A 255 -18.36 -0.56 -1.70
N ALA A 256 -18.10 0.74 -1.77
CA ALA A 256 -19.09 1.74 -2.17
C ALA A 256 -19.63 1.48 -3.58
N ALA A 257 -18.77 1.11 -4.53
CA ALA A 257 -19.20 0.77 -5.88
C ALA A 257 -20.17 -0.43 -5.90
N ARG A 258 -19.96 -1.44 -5.05
CA ARG A 258 -20.89 -2.57 -4.89
C ARG A 258 -22.23 -2.13 -4.28
N ALA A 259 -22.18 -1.35 -3.20
CA ALA A 259 -23.38 -0.88 -2.51
C ALA A 259 -24.27 -0.03 -3.44
N LEU A 260 -23.66 0.79 -4.30
CA LEU A 260 -24.36 1.67 -5.23
C LEU A 260 -24.93 0.96 -6.46
N LEU A 261 -24.64 -0.32 -6.72
CA LEU A 261 -25.11 -1.02 -7.92
C LEU A 261 -26.63 -0.95 -8.14
N GLY A 262 -27.40 -1.00 -7.05
CA GLY A 262 -28.86 -0.92 -7.09
C GLY A 262 -29.43 0.48 -6.83
N GLU A 263 -28.66 1.37 -6.20
CA GLU A 263 -29.12 2.70 -5.75
C GLU A 263 -28.76 3.81 -6.74
N ASP A 264 -27.50 3.83 -7.20
CA ASP A 264 -26.97 4.76 -8.19
C ASP A 264 -25.99 4.04 -9.14
N PRO A 265 -26.52 3.36 -10.18
CA PRO A 265 -25.70 2.62 -11.14
C PRO A 265 -24.66 3.48 -11.87
N ALA A 266 -24.95 4.77 -12.07
CA ALA A 266 -24.04 5.69 -12.73
C ALA A 266 -22.82 5.98 -11.86
N ARG A 267 -23.02 6.24 -10.56
CA ARG A 267 -21.92 6.40 -9.60
C ARG A 267 -21.12 5.11 -9.42
N ALA A 268 -21.79 3.96 -9.31
CA ALA A 268 -21.14 2.65 -9.24
C ALA A 268 -20.21 2.41 -10.44
N LYS A 269 -20.70 2.72 -11.65
CA LYS A 269 -19.91 2.66 -12.90
C LYS A 269 -18.72 3.61 -12.85
N ALA A 270 -18.91 4.86 -12.43
CA ALA A 270 -17.84 5.86 -12.36
C ALA A 270 -16.69 5.43 -11.43
N LEU A 271 -17.03 4.97 -10.22
CA LEU A 271 -16.06 4.42 -9.26
C LEU A 271 -15.34 3.19 -9.82
N THR A 272 -16.08 2.26 -10.43
CA THR A 272 -15.51 1.05 -11.05
C THR A 272 -14.51 1.38 -12.15
N LEU A 273 -14.83 2.34 -13.01
CA LEU A 273 -13.94 2.76 -14.10
C LEU A 273 -12.72 3.53 -13.57
N ALA A 274 -12.86 4.30 -12.49
CA ALA A 274 -11.74 4.96 -11.82
C ALA A 274 -10.79 3.91 -11.22
N LEU A 275 -11.31 2.92 -10.48
CA LEU A 275 -10.54 1.80 -9.94
C LEU A 275 -9.81 1.03 -11.05
N LEU A 276 -10.50 0.67 -12.14
CA LEU A 276 -9.87 -0.03 -13.25
C LEU A 276 -8.71 0.76 -13.86
N ARG A 277 -8.89 2.08 -14.02
CA ARG A 277 -7.94 2.95 -14.70
C ARG A 277 -6.72 3.29 -13.84
N TYR A 278 -6.92 3.43 -12.53
CA TYR A 278 -5.90 3.99 -11.65
C TYR A 278 -5.39 3.01 -10.61
N THR A 279 -6.19 2.06 -10.13
CA THR A 279 -5.82 1.12 -9.06
C THR A 279 -6.40 -0.28 -9.34
N PRO A 280 -6.06 -0.96 -10.46
CA PRO A 280 -6.69 -2.23 -10.85
C PRO A 280 -6.26 -3.44 -10.01
N LEU A 281 -5.20 -3.33 -9.20
CA LEU A 281 -4.67 -4.41 -8.39
C LEU A 281 -4.82 -4.08 -6.90
N PHE A 282 -5.93 -4.52 -6.32
CA PHE A 282 -6.21 -4.47 -4.88
C PHE A 282 -6.70 -5.85 -4.39
N PRO A 283 -6.71 -6.11 -3.07
CA PRO A 283 -7.24 -7.36 -2.53
C PRO A 283 -8.65 -7.68 -3.06
N GLY A 284 -8.80 -8.83 -3.74
CA GLY A 284 -10.09 -9.25 -4.31
C GLY A 284 -10.49 -8.56 -5.62
N SER A 285 -9.60 -7.79 -6.27
CA SER A 285 -9.96 -7.00 -7.46
C SER A 285 -10.46 -7.84 -8.65
N GLU A 286 -9.97 -9.07 -8.82
CA GLU A 286 -10.43 -9.97 -9.89
C GLU A 286 -11.93 -10.30 -9.75
N ALA A 287 -12.34 -10.79 -8.58
CA ALA A 287 -13.72 -11.10 -8.29
C ALA A 287 -14.60 -9.85 -8.37
N PHE A 288 -14.11 -8.72 -7.84
CA PHE A 288 -14.81 -7.44 -7.93
C PHE A 288 -15.09 -7.04 -9.38
N PHE A 289 -14.09 -7.01 -10.26
CA PHE A 289 -14.31 -6.56 -11.64
C PHE A 289 -15.13 -7.57 -12.46
N GLN A 290 -15.09 -8.86 -12.13
CA GLN A 290 -15.98 -9.87 -12.74
C GLN A 290 -17.44 -9.60 -12.35
N GLU A 291 -17.71 -9.44 -11.05
CA GLU A 291 -19.01 -9.10 -10.49
C GLU A 291 -19.56 -7.79 -11.11
N MET A 292 -18.74 -6.74 -11.16
CA MET A 292 -19.15 -5.46 -11.76
C MET A 292 -19.41 -5.58 -13.27
N ALA A 293 -18.65 -6.43 -14.00
CA ALA A 293 -18.90 -6.65 -15.41
C ALA A 293 -20.24 -7.35 -15.65
N GLU A 294 -20.57 -8.37 -14.85
CA GLU A 294 -21.86 -9.07 -14.91
C GLU A 294 -23.02 -8.14 -14.57
N ALA A 295 -22.87 -7.32 -13.53
CA ALA A 295 -23.88 -6.35 -13.13
C ALA A 295 -24.12 -5.29 -14.23
N LEU A 296 -23.06 -4.73 -14.82
CA LEU A 296 -23.17 -3.77 -15.92
C LEU A 296 -23.80 -4.40 -17.16
N GLU A 297 -23.47 -5.65 -17.49
CA GLU A 297 -24.08 -6.38 -18.60
C GLU A 297 -25.59 -6.56 -18.39
N ALA A 298 -26.01 -6.94 -17.18
CA ALA A 298 -27.42 -7.04 -16.81
C ALA A 298 -28.17 -5.69 -16.88
N GLN A 299 -27.47 -4.58 -16.68
CA GLN A 299 -27.98 -3.21 -16.82
C GLN A 299 -27.97 -2.69 -18.28
N GLY A 300 -27.52 -3.50 -19.24
CA GLY A 300 -27.45 -3.11 -20.66
C GLY A 300 -26.15 -2.38 -21.07
N GLU A 301 -25.20 -2.23 -20.16
CA GLU A 301 -23.89 -1.58 -20.36
C GLU A 301 -22.84 -2.56 -20.94
N VAL A 302 -23.23 -3.28 -21.99
CA VAL A 302 -22.46 -4.40 -22.57
C VAL A 302 -21.04 -3.99 -23.00
N ALA A 303 -20.88 -2.80 -23.58
CA ALA A 303 -19.57 -2.30 -23.99
C ALA A 303 -18.63 -2.04 -22.80
N THR A 304 -19.17 -1.51 -21.71
CA THR A 304 -18.42 -1.25 -20.47
C THR A 304 -18.03 -2.57 -19.80
N ALA A 305 -18.95 -3.53 -19.75
CA ALA A 305 -18.70 -4.88 -19.25
C ALA A 305 -17.58 -5.59 -20.05
N LEU A 306 -17.62 -5.50 -21.39
CA LEU A 306 -16.56 -6.05 -22.23
C LEU A 306 -15.20 -5.41 -21.93
N ARG A 307 -15.15 -4.08 -21.76
CA ARG A 307 -13.91 -3.37 -21.40
C ARG A 307 -13.33 -3.86 -20.06
N LEU A 308 -14.17 -4.15 -19.07
CA LEU A 308 -13.73 -4.72 -17.79
C LEU A 308 -13.15 -6.12 -17.98
N ARG A 309 -13.83 -7.00 -18.73
CA ARG A 309 -13.37 -8.36 -19.02
C ARG A 309 -12.03 -8.36 -19.78
N GLU A 310 -11.88 -7.49 -20.78
CA GLU A 310 -10.64 -7.33 -21.54
C GLU A 310 -9.49 -6.79 -20.67
N ALA A 311 -9.74 -5.77 -19.86
CA ALA A 311 -8.73 -5.25 -18.95
C ALA A 311 -8.31 -6.29 -17.89
N LEU A 312 -9.26 -7.10 -17.40
CA LEU A 312 -8.96 -8.24 -16.55
C LEU A 312 -8.05 -9.26 -17.25
N ALA A 313 -8.38 -9.65 -18.49
CA ALA A 313 -7.57 -10.58 -19.29
C ALA A 313 -6.15 -10.04 -19.54
N LEU A 314 -6.02 -8.75 -19.86
CA LEU A 314 -4.73 -8.09 -20.07
C LEU A 314 -3.90 -7.97 -18.77
N SER A 315 -4.55 -7.83 -17.62
CA SER A 315 -3.89 -7.80 -16.30
C SER A 315 -3.55 -9.19 -15.74
N ALA A 316 -4.14 -10.27 -16.27
CA ALA A 316 -3.93 -11.63 -15.76
C ALA A 316 -2.45 -12.06 -15.69
N PRO A 317 -1.57 -11.74 -16.66
CA PRO A 317 -0.15 -12.05 -16.57
C PRO A 317 0.57 -11.35 -15.41
N TRP A 318 0.01 -10.27 -14.89
CA TRP A 318 0.56 -9.55 -13.74
C TRP A 318 0.28 -10.26 -12.42
N ARG A 319 -0.72 -11.14 -12.33
CA ARG A 319 -1.09 -11.79 -11.08
C ARG A 319 -0.19 -12.99 -10.75
N PRO A 320 -0.01 -13.32 -9.46
CA PRO A 320 0.63 -14.57 -9.06
C PRO A 320 -0.12 -15.77 -9.67
N PRO A 321 0.58 -16.89 -9.96
CA PRO A 321 -0.10 -18.12 -10.40
C PRO A 321 -1.08 -18.59 -9.32
N ASP A 322 -2.21 -19.18 -9.71
CA ASP A 322 -3.11 -19.81 -8.75
C ASP A 322 -2.50 -21.13 -8.25
N LEU A 323 -2.14 -21.17 -6.97
CA LEU A 323 -1.59 -22.33 -6.28
C LEU A 323 -2.57 -22.91 -5.24
N GLY A 324 -3.88 -22.62 -5.38
CA GLY A 324 -4.93 -23.15 -4.52
C GLY A 324 -4.96 -24.69 -4.47
N PHE A 325 -4.39 -25.37 -5.47
CA PHE A 325 -4.24 -26.83 -5.49
C PHE A 325 -3.22 -27.38 -4.48
N LEU A 326 -2.35 -26.55 -3.89
CA LEU A 326 -1.32 -27.03 -2.95
C LEU A 326 -1.92 -27.60 -1.66
N ALA A 327 -3.00 -27.00 -1.15
CA ALA A 327 -3.72 -27.50 0.01
C ALA A 327 -4.31 -28.91 -0.23
N PRO A 328 -5.14 -29.16 -1.27
CA PRO A 328 -5.61 -30.51 -1.56
C PRO A 328 -4.47 -31.46 -1.91
N ALA A 329 -3.43 -31.01 -2.64
CA ALA A 329 -2.27 -31.85 -2.95
C ALA A 329 -1.57 -32.34 -1.68
N PHE A 330 -1.37 -31.48 -0.68
CA PHE A 330 -0.79 -31.87 0.62
C PHE A 330 -1.63 -32.96 1.30
N PHE A 331 -2.96 -32.79 1.37
CA PHE A 331 -3.85 -33.78 2.00
C PHE A 331 -3.85 -35.11 1.24
N VAL A 332 -3.95 -35.08 -0.08
CA VAL A 332 -3.99 -36.29 -0.93
C VAL A 332 -2.67 -37.05 -0.85
N LEU A 333 -1.55 -36.36 -1.01
CA LEU A 333 -0.21 -36.96 -0.95
C LEU A 333 0.09 -37.50 0.45
N GLY A 334 -0.25 -36.73 1.50
CA GLY A 334 -0.08 -37.15 2.88
C GLY A 334 -0.93 -38.36 3.25
N THR A 335 -2.18 -38.40 2.80
CA THR A 335 -3.08 -39.55 3.01
C THR A 335 -2.58 -40.78 2.27
N ALA A 336 -2.19 -40.64 1.00
CA ALA A 336 -1.60 -41.73 0.22
C ALA A 336 -0.31 -42.26 0.86
N TYR A 337 0.54 -41.35 1.34
CA TYR A 337 1.76 -41.69 2.08
C TYR A 337 1.45 -42.48 3.35
N LEU A 338 0.56 -41.98 4.20
CA LEU A 338 0.18 -42.64 5.45
C LEU A 338 -0.49 -44.00 5.20
N ALA A 339 -1.35 -44.10 4.18
CA ALA A 339 -2.03 -45.33 3.82
C ALA A 339 -1.04 -46.39 3.29
N LEU A 340 -0.10 -46.00 2.43
CA LEU A 340 0.98 -46.87 1.97
C LEU A 340 1.86 -47.33 3.14
N PHE A 341 2.27 -46.39 3.99
CA PHE A 341 3.14 -46.67 5.13
C PHE A 341 2.47 -47.63 6.12
N LEU A 342 1.19 -47.40 6.43
CA LEU A 342 0.37 -48.27 7.27
C LEU A 342 0.22 -49.66 6.63
N TYR A 343 -0.05 -49.73 5.32
CA TYR A 343 -0.14 -50.99 4.61
C TYR A 343 1.17 -51.77 4.67
N LEU A 344 2.32 -51.14 4.39
CA LEU A 344 3.63 -51.81 4.46
C LEU A 344 3.94 -52.25 5.89
N PHE A 345 3.61 -51.43 6.88
CA PHE A 345 3.76 -51.78 8.29
C PHE A 345 2.95 -53.04 8.64
N LEU A 346 1.65 -53.06 8.33
CA LEU A 346 0.77 -54.21 8.62
C LEU A 346 1.17 -55.45 7.80
N PHE A 347 1.49 -55.28 6.52
CA PHE A 347 1.84 -56.38 5.62
C PHE A 347 3.07 -57.16 6.09
N TYR A 348 4.08 -56.46 6.59
CA TYR A 348 5.32 -57.08 7.08
C TYR A 348 5.35 -57.31 8.60
N LEU A 349 4.33 -56.88 9.35
CA LEU A 349 4.26 -57.01 10.80
C LEU A 349 4.46 -58.46 11.30
N PRO A 350 3.84 -59.51 10.70
CA PRO A 350 4.03 -60.88 11.18
C PRO A 350 5.49 -61.36 11.08
N ALA A 351 6.17 -61.04 9.98
CA ALA A 351 7.58 -61.37 9.77
C ALA A 351 8.47 -60.61 10.76
N GLN A 352 8.19 -59.32 10.93
CA GLN A 352 8.91 -58.46 11.86
C GLN A 352 8.76 -58.95 13.32
N LEU A 353 7.56 -59.31 13.76
CA LEU A 353 7.34 -59.84 15.11
C LEU A 353 8.10 -61.15 15.35
N LYS A 354 8.18 -62.03 14.34
CA LYS A 354 8.95 -63.28 14.43
C LYS A 354 10.44 -63.00 14.62
N ASP A 355 11.01 -62.10 13.83
CA ASP A 355 12.43 -61.73 13.89
C ASP A 355 12.80 -60.93 15.13
N LEU A 356 11.86 -60.18 15.70
CA LEU A 356 12.08 -59.35 16.89
C LEU A 356 11.97 -60.13 18.21
N ARG A 357 11.33 -61.32 18.21
CA ARG A 357 11.19 -62.16 19.42
C ARG A 357 12.52 -62.43 20.13
N PRO A 358 13.61 -62.83 19.44
CA PRO A 358 14.90 -63.10 20.10
C PRO A 358 15.56 -61.86 20.72
N ILE A 359 15.23 -60.65 20.24
CA ILE A 359 15.87 -59.40 20.69
C ILE A 359 14.99 -58.60 21.66
N GLY A 360 13.97 -59.22 22.27
CA GLY A 360 13.12 -58.57 23.28
C GLY A 360 11.81 -57.97 22.74
N GLY A 361 11.38 -58.36 21.53
CA GLY A 361 10.10 -57.96 20.96
C GLY A 361 10.11 -56.55 20.35
N TYR A 362 8.92 -56.07 19.96
CA TYR A 362 8.79 -54.86 19.13
C TYR A 362 9.32 -53.58 19.80
N LEU A 363 8.94 -53.36 21.07
CA LEU A 363 9.36 -52.21 21.87
C LEU A 363 10.62 -52.50 22.70
N GLY A 364 10.66 -53.65 23.37
CA GLY A 364 11.79 -54.03 24.24
C GLY A 364 13.13 -54.12 23.50
N GLY A 365 13.11 -54.42 22.20
CA GLY A 365 14.32 -54.44 21.37
C GLY A 365 14.99 -53.07 21.17
N PHE A 366 14.25 -51.95 21.23
CA PHE A 366 14.87 -50.62 21.18
C PHE A 366 15.69 -50.32 22.44
N PHE A 367 15.28 -50.83 23.60
CA PHE A 367 15.98 -50.62 24.88
C PHE A 367 17.11 -51.63 25.11
N ARG A 368 16.90 -52.91 24.75
CA ARG A 368 17.88 -53.99 25.00
C ARG A 368 18.97 -54.06 23.92
N HIS A 369 18.60 -53.86 22.65
CA HIS A 369 19.51 -54.01 21.52
C HIS A 369 19.26 -52.94 20.43
N PRO A 370 19.52 -51.65 20.71
CA PRO A 370 19.14 -50.54 19.84
C PRO A 370 19.71 -50.66 18.42
N LEU A 371 21.00 -51.00 18.27
CA LEU A 371 21.64 -51.14 16.96
C LEU A 371 21.07 -52.31 16.15
N LEU A 372 20.80 -53.45 16.80
CA LEU A 372 20.14 -54.57 16.13
C LEU A 372 18.70 -54.20 15.74
N ARG A 373 18.00 -53.41 16.56
CA ARG A 373 16.65 -52.96 16.26
C ARG A 373 16.59 -52.03 15.05
N LEU A 374 17.60 -51.19 14.82
CA LEU A 374 17.76 -50.39 13.60
C LEU A 374 17.88 -51.25 12.34
N ARG A 375 18.42 -52.48 12.44
CA ARG A 375 18.43 -53.43 11.31
C ARG A 375 17.05 -54.04 11.00
N HIS A 376 16.09 -53.90 11.92
CA HIS A 376 14.74 -54.47 11.81
C HIS A 376 13.66 -53.38 11.73
N LEU A 377 13.99 -52.19 11.22
CA LEU A 377 13.01 -51.14 10.92
C LEU A 377 11.92 -51.66 9.97
N HIS A 378 10.72 -51.10 10.04
CA HIS A 378 9.57 -51.67 9.30
C HIS A 378 9.80 -51.66 7.77
N LEU A 379 10.40 -50.61 7.21
CA LEU A 379 10.72 -50.55 5.78
C LEU A 379 11.89 -51.48 5.39
N ALA A 380 12.66 -52.02 6.34
CA ALA A 380 13.72 -52.98 6.03
C ALA A 380 13.16 -54.30 5.46
N TYR A 381 11.88 -54.60 5.68
CA TYR A 381 11.17 -55.75 5.09
C TYR A 381 10.62 -55.46 3.69
N ALA A 382 10.31 -54.18 3.43
CA ALA A 382 9.83 -53.72 2.13
C ALA A 382 10.89 -53.86 1.03
N GLY A 383 10.43 -54.07 -0.20
CA GLY A 383 11.26 -54.08 -1.39
C GLY A 383 11.77 -52.68 -1.77
N LEU A 384 12.80 -52.60 -2.62
CA LEU A 384 13.38 -51.31 -3.03
C LEU A 384 12.34 -50.37 -3.66
N GLY A 385 11.47 -50.89 -4.53
CA GLY A 385 10.40 -50.10 -5.14
C GLY A 385 9.38 -49.54 -4.14
N GLU A 386 9.03 -50.32 -3.11
CA GLU A 386 8.12 -49.89 -2.04
C GLU A 386 8.76 -48.78 -1.18
N ARG A 387 10.05 -48.94 -0.85
CA ARG A 387 10.82 -47.92 -0.11
C ARG A 387 10.95 -46.63 -0.91
N LEU A 388 11.27 -46.74 -2.20
CA LEU A 388 11.38 -45.58 -3.10
C LEU A 388 10.03 -44.87 -3.22
N LEU A 389 8.94 -45.62 -3.41
CA LEU A 389 7.59 -45.04 -3.49
C LEU A 389 7.22 -44.31 -2.20
N ALA A 390 7.48 -44.92 -1.03
CA ALA A 390 7.23 -44.27 0.26
C ALA A 390 8.04 -42.98 0.43
N LEU A 391 9.33 -42.99 0.06
CA LEU A 391 10.17 -41.81 0.07
C LEU A 391 9.67 -40.73 -0.89
N LEU A 392 9.29 -41.09 -2.12
CA LEU A 392 8.79 -40.12 -3.11
C LEU A 392 7.46 -39.49 -2.66
N LEU A 393 6.53 -40.28 -2.13
CA LEU A 393 5.28 -39.74 -1.56
C LEU A 393 5.56 -38.85 -0.34
N PHE A 394 6.50 -39.22 0.52
CA PHE A 394 6.93 -38.39 1.66
C PHE A 394 7.52 -37.05 1.18
N LEU A 395 8.46 -37.07 0.23
CA LEU A 395 9.09 -35.87 -0.32
C LEU A 395 8.07 -34.98 -1.05
N ALA A 396 7.13 -35.57 -1.81
CA ALA A 396 6.07 -34.84 -2.47
C ALA A 396 5.13 -34.17 -1.45
N THR A 397 4.77 -34.88 -0.37
CA THR A 397 3.98 -34.32 0.75
C THR A 397 4.72 -33.15 1.41
N LEU A 398 6.01 -33.31 1.70
CA LEU A 398 6.84 -32.27 2.29
C LEU A 398 6.95 -31.05 1.35
N ALA A 399 7.18 -31.28 0.06
CA ALA A 399 7.25 -30.21 -0.94
C ALA A 399 5.92 -29.44 -1.03
N ALA A 400 4.77 -30.13 -1.06
CA ALA A 400 3.46 -29.49 -1.07
C ALA A 400 3.24 -28.65 0.20
N LEU A 401 3.62 -29.15 1.37
CA LEU A 401 3.51 -28.41 2.64
C LEU A 401 4.40 -27.15 2.67
N LEU A 402 5.66 -27.29 2.26
CA LEU A 402 6.61 -26.17 2.23
C LEU A 402 6.17 -25.11 1.20
N LEU A 403 5.78 -25.52 0.00
CA LEU A 403 5.30 -24.62 -1.03
C LEU A 403 4.02 -23.90 -0.60
N TYR A 404 3.10 -24.59 0.08
CA TYR A 404 1.90 -23.97 0.65
C TYR A 404 2.27 -22.87 1.64
N GLY A 405 3.17 -23.15 2.59
CA GLY A 405 3.61 -22.16 3.57
C GLY A 405 4.32 -20.96 2.95
N LEU A 406 5.20 -21.22 1.97
CA LEU A 406 5.93 -20.17 1.24
C LEU A 406 4.98 -19.30 0.39
N ASP A 407 4.03 -19.91 -0.34
CA ASP A 407 3.01 -19.21 -1.12
C ASP A 407 2.16 -18.31 -0.23
N ALA A 408 1.62 -18.85 0.87
CA ALA A 408 0.79 -18.09 1.80
C ALA A 408 1.55 -16.90 2.41
N LYS A 409 2.82 -17.10 2.80
CA LYS A 409 3.67 -16.01 3.32
C LYS A 409 3.97 -14.95 2.27
N ALA A 410 4.30 -15.36 1.04
CA ALA A 410 4.57 -14.44 -0.06
C ALA A 410 3.33 -13.63 -0.44
N ARG A 411 2.15 -14.26 -0.52
CA ARG A 411 0.87 -13.57 -0.79
C ARG A 411 0.50 -12.56 0.28
N ALA A 412 0.67 -12.93 1.56
CA ALA A 412 0.42 -12.00 2.66
C ALA A 412 1.33 -10.78 2.58
N ALA A 413 2.61 -10.98 2.26
CA ALA A 413 3.58 -9.88 2.15
C ALA A 413 3.30 -8.93 0.97
N LEU A 414 2.71 -9.39 -0.13
CA LEU A 414 2.39 -8.53 -1.29
C LEU A 414 1.41 -7.40 -0.96
N TRP A 415 0.50 -7.65 -0.02
CA TRP A 415 -0.58 -6.73 0.36
C TRP A 415 -0.31 -6.05 1.70
N ALA A 416 0.92 -6.16 2.22
CA ALA A 416 1.35 -5.52 3.45
C ALA A 416 2.30 -4.35 3.14
N PRO A 417 2.39 -3.34 4.03
CA PRO A 417 3.41 -2.30 3.92
C PRO A 417 4.82 -2.90 3.85
N PRO A 418 5.69 -2.38 2.97
CA PRO A 418 5.53 -1.17 2.16
C PRO A 418 5.02 -1.41 0.72
N LEU A 419 4.61 -2.63 0.36
CA LEU A 419 4.28 -2.99 -1.02
C LEU A 419 2.87 -2.53 -1.44
N ASP A 420 1.97 -2.40 -0.49
CA ASP A 420 0.54 -2.09 -0.64
C ASP A 420 0.21 -0.65 -1.09
N GLN A 421 1.20 0.15 -1.46
CA GLN A 421 1.05 1.59 -1.76
C GLN A 421 0.88 1.87 -3.27
N GLY A 422 0.94 0.84 -4.11
CA GLY A 422 0.90 0.97 -5.56
C GLY A 422 2.13 1.67 -6.16
N THR A 423 3.18 1.87 -5.37
CA THR A 423 4.46 2.46 -5.78
C THR A 423 5.58 1.95 -4.88
N LEU A 424 6.80 1.86 -5.43
CA LEU A 424 7.99 1.40 -4.70
C LEU A 424 9.04 2.51 -4.49
N PHE A 425 8.65 3.76 -4.71
CA PHE A 425 9.53 4.93 -4.53
C PHE A 425 9.45 5.53 -3.12
N THR A 426 9.04 4.74 -2.13
CA THR A 426 9.00 5.19 -0.73
C THR A 426 10.25 4.76 0.04
N PRO A 427 10.65 5.51 1.08
CA PRO A 427 11.79 5.12 1.92
C PRO A 427 11.61 3.72 2.52
N ALA A 428 10.39 3.37 2.91
CA ALA A 428 10.07 2.05 3.44
C ALA A 428 10.25 0.95 2.37
N ALA A 429 9.81 1.16 1.12
CA ALA A 429 10.03 0.23 0.02
C ALA A 429 11.53 0.07 -0.31
N GLN A 430 12.31 1.15 -0.27
CA GLN A 430 13.77 1.09 -0.46
C GLN A 430 14.46 0.31 0.66
N ALA A 431 14.11 0.58 1.92
CA ALA A 431 14.65 -0.14 3.08
C ALA A 431 14.29 -1.63 3.02
N TRP A 432 13.05 -1.94 2.67
CA TRP A 432 12.60 -3.31 2.46
C TRP A 432 13.37 -4.00 1.34
N ALA A 433 13.54 -3.37 0.17
CA ALA A 433 14.28 -3.96 -0.95
C ALA A 433 15.74 -4.24 -0.58
N ARG A 434 16.37 -3.39 0.25
CA ARG A 434 17.72 -3.61 0.81
C ARG A 434 17.79 -4.76 1.81
N SER A 435 16.68 -5.05 2.51
CA SER A 435 16.60 -6.14 3.50
C SER A 435 16.43 -7.54 2.90
N LEU A 436 16.15 -7.63 1.59
CA LEU A 436 16.02 -8.91 0.91
C LEU A 436 17.39 -9.59 0.78
N PRO A 437 17.44 -10.95 0.78
CA PRO A 437 18.67 -11.67 0.48
C PRO A 437 19.30 -11.19 -0.84
N PRO A 438 20.63 -11.14 -0.96
CA PRO A 438 21.32 -10.57 -2.11
C PRO A 438 21.21 -11.48 -3.34
N THR A 439 20.05 -11.46 -4.00
CA THR A 439 19.78 -12.16 -5.26
C THR A 439 19.86 -11.18 -6.44
N PRO A 440 20.15 -11.64 -7.66
CA PRO A 440 20.07 -10.77 -8.84
C PRO A 440 18.69 -10.10 -8.98
N GLY A 441 17.62 -10.81 -8.63
CA GLY A 441 16.27 -10.25 -8.61
C GLY A 441 16.08 -9.14 -7.58
N ALA A 442 16.61 -9.33 -6.37
CA ALA A 442 16.61 -8.30 -5.32
C ALA A 442 17.42 -7.07 -5.73
N LYS A 443 18.57 -7.25 -6.40
CA LYS A 443 19.36 -6.13 -6.96
C LYS A 443 18.57 -5.32 -8.00
N ALA A 444 17.88 -6.00 -8.92
CA ALA A 444 17.04 -5.33 -9.92
C ALA A 444 15.92 -4.52 -9.24
N LEU A 445 15.30 -5.07 -8.19
CA LEU A 445 14.27 -4.38 -7.42
C LEU A 445 14.82 -3.18 -6.65
N GLN A 446 15.97 -3.32 -6.00
CA GLN A 446 16.67 -2.20 -5.34
C GLN A 446 16.98 -1.08 -6.34
N GLY A 447 17.48 -1.44 -7.53
CA GLY A 447 17.71 -0.50 -8.62
C GLY A 447 16.44 0.26 -9.02
N TYR A 448 15.31 -0.44 -9.14
CA TYR A 448 14.01 0.21 -9.40
C TYR A 448 13.61 1.18 -8.29
N THR A 449 13.65 0.75 -7.02
CA THR A 449 13.21 1.61 -5.90
C THR A 449 14.04 2.90 -5.74
N LEU A 450 15.29 2.90 -6.22
CA LEU A 450 16.21 4.05 -6.17
C LEU A 450 16.16 4.95 -7.41
N LEU A 451 15.40 4.59 -8.45
CA LEU A 451 15.49 5.22 -9.76
C LEU A 451 15.27 6.73 -9.74
N ARG A 452 14.35 7.21 -8.90
CA ARG A 452 14.02 8.64 -8.76
C ARG A 452 15.03 9.41 -7.92
N ASP A 453 15.54 8.78 -6.86
CA ASP A 453 16.39 9.45 -5.87
C ASP A 453 17.87 9.45 -6.28
N ASN A 454 18.33 8.36 -6.90
CA ASN A 454 19.71 8.21 -7.38
C ASN A 454 19.77 7.42 -8.69
N PRO A 455 19.50 8.07 -9.84
CA PRO A 455 19.39 7.38 -11.13
C PRO A 455 20.69 6.69 -11.58
N THR A 456 21.85 7.24 -11.19
CA THR A 456 23.16 6.67 -11.54
C THR A 456 23.38 5.33 -10.83
N GLN A 457 23.18 5.29 -9.52
CA GLN A 457 23.29 4.05 -8.73
C GLN A 457 22.20 3.05 -9.12
N ALA A 458 20.97 3.53 -9.35
CA ALA A 458 19.86 2.71 -9.80
C ALA A 458 20.18 1.95 -11.10
N ARG A 459 20.72 2.65 -12.11
CA ARG A 459 21.12 2.04 -13.38
C ARG A 459 22.25 1.02 -13.22
N ALA A 460 23.20 1.25 -12.30
CA ALA A 460 24.24 0.26 -12.00
C ALA A 460 23.63 -1.03 -11.42
N LEU A 461 22.74 -0.90 -10.43
CA LEU A 461 22.04 -2.04 -9.83
C LEU A 461 21.13 -2.79 -10.83
N LEU A 462 20.46 -2.07 -11.73
CA LEU A 462 19.64 -2.68 -12.78
C LEU A 462 20.49 -3.47 -13.78
N ARG A 463 21.71 -3.01 -14.12
CA ARG A 463 22.63 -3.75 -15.00
C ARG A 463 23.21 -5.00 -14.35
N GLU A 464 23.51 -4.94 -13.05
CA GLU A 464 24.00 -6.09 -12.28
C GLU A 464 22.90 -7.09 -11.90
N GLY A 465 21.65 -6.64 -11.92
CA GLY A 465 20.49 -7.41 -11.50
C GLY A 465 20.07 -8.49 -12.49
N ALA A 466 19.02 -9.23 -12.11
CA ALA A 466 18.40 -10.19 -13.01
C ALA A 466 17.85 -9.46 -14.25
N PRO A 467 17.95 -10.05 -15.46
CA PRO A 467 17.46 -9.46 -16.69
C PRO A 467 15.93 -9.62 -16.78
N LEU A 468 15.22 -9.03 -15.83
CA LEU A 468 13.76 -8.98 -15.74
C LEU A 468 13.23 -7.95 -16.74
N PRO A 469 12.03 -8.16 -17.33
CA PRO A 469 11.53 -7.28 -18.38
C PRO A 469 11.46 -5.80 -18.00
N PHE A 470 10.97 -5.48 -16.79
CA PHE A 470 10.92 -4.09 -16.32
C PHE A 470 12.32 -3.49 -16.16
N ALA A 471 13.29 -4.27 -15.67
CA ALA A 471 14.64 -3.79 -15.41
C ALA A 471 15.37 -3.49 -16.73
N LEU A 472 15.26 -4.39 -17.71
CA LEU A 472 15.82 -4.19 -19.05
C LEU A 472 15.22 -2.96 -19.74
N ALA A 473 13.91 -2.77 -19.63
CA ALA A 473 13.21 -1.64 -20.24
C ALA A 473 13.63 -0.27 -19.66
N LEU A 474 14.30 -0.25 -18.50
CA LEU A 474 14.80 0.97 -17.84
C LEU A 474 16.27 1.28 -18.16
N LEU A 475 16.98 0.41 -18.88
CA LEU A 475 18.43 0.52 -19.12
C LEU A 475 18.81 1.24 -20.41
N GLY A 476 17.96 1.21 -21.44
CA GLY A 476 18.22 1.84 -22.73
C GLY A 476 17.49 1.16 -23.90
N GLU A 477 17.70 1.71 -25.11
CA GLU A 477 17.03 1.25 -26.34
C GLU A 477 17.42 -0.18 -26.74
N LYS A 478 18.69 -0.56 -26.58
CA LYS A 478 19.16 -1.92 -26.90
C LYS A 478 18.51 -2.96 -25.99
N GLU A 479 18.47 -2.67 -24.69
CA GLU A 479 17.88 -3.54 -23.67
C GLU A 479 16.34 -3.57 -23.78
N LEU A 480 15.71 -2.51 -24.30
CA LEU A 480 14.27 -2.46 -24.54
C LEU A 480 13.80 -3.54 -25.54
N VAL A 481 14.62 -3.87 -26.55
CA VAL A 481 14.33 -4.98 -27.48
C VAL A 481 14.31 -6.32 -26.74
N LEU A 482 15.30 -6.57 -25.88
CA LEU A 482 15.35 -7.78 -25.05
C LEU A 482 14.19 -7.84 -24.05
N ALA A 483 13.77 -6.68 -23.52
CA ALA A 483 12.58 -6.59 -22.67
C ALA A 483 11.31 -7.03 -23.42
N TYR A 484 11.17 -6.62 -24.68
CA TYR A 484 10.06 -7.02 -25.54
C TYR A 484 10.09 -8.51 -25.88
N GLU A 485 11.26 -9.07 -26.21
CA GLU A 485 11.38 -10.52 -26.45
C GLU A 485 10.93 -11.36 -25.25
N LYS A 486 11.23 -10.90 -24.03
CA LYS A 486 10.84 -11.59 -22.79
C LYS A 486 9.40 -11.35 -22.38
N ALA A 487 8.85 -10.18 -22.67
CA ALA A 487 7.49 -9.81 -22.31
C ALA A 487 6.82 -8.99 -23.44
N PRO A 488 6.47 -9.62 -24.56
CA PRO A 488 5.93 -8.91 -25.74
C PRO A 488 4.55 -8.29 -25.48
N TRP A 489 3.89 -8.73 -24.41
CA TRP A 489 2.60 -8.26 -23.92
C TRP A 489 2.72 -7.10 -22.93
N SER A 490 3.94 -6.71 -22.53
CA SER A 490 4.15 -5.64 -21.56
C SER A 490 3.75 -4.30 -22.16
N GLY A 491 2.61 -3.78 -21.71
CA GLY A 491 2.06 -2.50 -22.15
C GLY A 491 3.04 -1.32 -22.12
N PRO A 492 3.82 -1.07 -21.05
CA PRO A 492 4.80 0.02 -21.05
C PRO A 492 5.96 -0.23 -22.03
N VAL A 493 6.40 -1.49 -22.22
CA VAL A 493 7.46 -1.82 -23.20
C VAL A 493 6.97 -1.59 -24.63
N ARG A 494 5.76 -2.07 -24.96
CA ARG A 494 5.13 -1.83 -26.26
C ARG A 494 4.93 -0.33 -26.52
N SER A 495 4.47 0.41 -25.50
CA SER A 495 4.28 1.86 -25.60
C SER A 495 5.59 2.60 -25.90
N LEU A 496 6.69 2.23 -25.21
CA LEU A 496 8.01 2.80 -25.45
C LEU A 496 8.55 2.48 -26.86
N LEU A 497 8.18 1.33 -27.44
CA LEU A 497 8.53 0.93 -28.80
C LEU A 497 7.54 1.45 -29.86
N GLY A 498 6.45 2.10 -29.48
CA GLY A 498 5.38 2.51 -30.41
C GLY A 498 4.55 1.36 -31.00
N LEU A 499 4.54 0.18 -30.36
CA LEU A 499 3.92 -1.06 -30.87
C LEU A 499 2.46 -1.30 -30.44
N GLY A 500 1.65 -0.24 -30.40
CA GLY A 500 0.20 -0.33 -30.15
C GLY A 500 -0.26 0.34 -28.86
N THR A 501 -1.55 0.18 -28.56
CA THR A 501 -2.23 0.87 -27.47
C THR A 501 -2.34 0.00 -26.21
N ASP A 502 -1.99 0.59 -25.07
CA ASP A 502 -2.16 0.02 -23.73
C ASP A 502 -3.39 0.67 -23.06
N PRO A 503 -4.34 -0.09 -22.49
CA PRO A 503 -5.53 0.48 -21.85
C PRO A 503 -5.24 1.41 -20.67
N TRP A 504 -4.06 1.31 -20.04
CA TRP A 504 -3.62 2.22 -18.97
C TRP A 504 -2.78 3.40 -19.47
N GLY A 505 -2.42 3.41 -20.76
CA GLY A 505 -1.66 4.45 -21.42
C GLY A 505 -0.14 4.36 -21.20
N PRO A 506 0.64 5.26 -21.84
CA PRO A 506 2.10 5.26 -21.74
C PRO A 506 2.54 5.56 -20.30
N ARG A 507 3.48 4.75 -19.80
CA ARG A 507 4.06 4.89 -18.45
C ARG A 507 5.44 4.24 -18.39
N GLU A 508 6.16 4.57 -17.34
CA GLU A 508 7.44 3.94 -17.02
C GLU A 508 7.25 2.45 -16.64
N PRO A 509 8.10 1.54 -17.15
CA PRO A 509 8.08 0.13 -16.79
C PRO A 509 8.22 -0.10 -15.28
N ALA A 510 7.45 -1.05 -14.74
CA ALA A 510 7.43 -1.40 -13.32
C ALA A 510 7.44 -2.92 -13.12
N PRO A 511 7.92 -3.43 -11.97
CA PRO A 511 7.74 -4.83 -11.64
C PRO A 511 6.25 -5.13 -11.49
N THR A 512 5.81 -6.26 -12.04
CA THR A 512 4.42 -6.72 -11.86
C THR A 512 4.23 -7.36 -10.49
N LEU A 513 2.99 -7.46 -10.02
CA LEU A 513 2.63 -8.21 -8.82
C LEU A 513 3.21 -9.65 -8.84
N ARG A 514 3.21 -10.32 -10.00
CA ARG A 514 3.82 -11.64 -10.22
C ARG A 514 5.33 -11.61 -10.05
N THR A 515 5.98 -10.55 -10.53
CA THR A 515 7.43 -10.37 -10.36
C THR A 515 7.76 -10.23 -8.88
N LEU A 516 7.05 -9.36 -8.16
CA LEU A 516 7.20 -9.20 -6.71
C LEU A 516 6.96 -10.52 -5.96
N TYR A 517 5.91 -11.26 -6.35
CA TYR A 517 5.61 -12.58 -5.81
C TYR A 517 6.77 -13.56 -5.98
N THR A 518 7.34 -13.66 -7.18
CA THR A 518 8.46 -14.56 -7.45
C THR A 518 9.72 -14.18 -6.66
N LEU A 519 9.98 -12.89 -6.49
CA LEU A 519 11.11 -12.40 -5.69
C LEU A 519 10.91 -12.67 -4.20
N LEU A 520 9.70 -12.51 -3.69
CA LEU A 520 9.33 -12.86 -2.32
C LEU A 520 9.46 -14.35 -2.07
N LEU A 521 8.97 -15.20 -2.99
CA LEU A 521 9.16 -16.65 -2.88
C LEU A 521 10.64 -17.03 -2.85
N GLU A 522 11.47 -16.45 -3.73
CA GLU A 522 12.92 -16.71 -3.73
C GLU A 522 13.56 -16.27 -2.40
N ALA A 523 13.19 -15.08 -1.91
CA ALA A 523 13.69 -14.55 -0.65
C ALA A 523 13.31 -15.45 0.54
N GLU A 524 12.06 -15.87 0.64
CA GLU A 524 11.58 -16.74 1.71
C GLU A 524 12.15 -18.16 1.62
N ALA A 525 12.32 -18.70 0.41
CA ALA A 525 12.99 -19.99 0.20
C ALA A 525 14.47 -19.94 0.64
N ARG A 526 15.17 -18.84 0.36
CA ARG A 526 16.56 -18.64 0.82
C ARG A 526 16.64 -18.51 2.33
N ARG A 527 15.76 -17.72 2.95
CA ARG A 527 15.67 -17.60 4.42
C ARG A 527 15.41 -18.96 5.08
N LEU A 528 14.52 -19.76 4.49
CA LEU A 528 14.26 -21.14 4.93
C LEU A 528 15.50 -22.03 4.77
N ALA A 529 16.30 -21.86 3.71
CA ALA A 529 17.52 -22.63 3.53
C ALA A 529 18.64 -22.23 4.51
N GLU A 530 18.73 -20.94 4.86
CA GLU A 530 19.71 -20.41 5.82
C GLU A 530 19.44 -20.86 7.25
N ASP A 531 18.16 -20.83 7.68
CA ASP A 531 17.73 -21.35 8.99
C ASP A 531 16.44 -22.16 8.84
N PRO A 532 16.54 -23.48 8.52
CA PRO A 532 15.37 -24.33 8.30
C PRO A 532 14.44 -24.44 9.49
N TRP A 533 14.99 -24.42 10.71
CA TRP A 533 14.21 -24.59 11.93
C TRP A 533 13.35 -23.36 12.21
N ARG A 534 13.96 -22.16 12.18
CA ARG A 534 13.24 -20.91 12.33
C ARG A 534 12.34 -20.63 11.13
N GLY A 535 12.83 -20.89 9.93
CA GLY A 535 12.06 -20.72 8.69
C GLY A 535 10.78 -21.53 8.70
N PHE A 536 10.85 -22.84 8.98
CA PHE A 536 9.67 -23.71 9.01
C PHE A 536 8.67 -23.32 10.09
N SER A 537 9.15 -22.97 11.29
CA SER A 537 8.28 -22.59 12.41
C SER A 537 7.52 -21.28 12.16
N GLN A 538 8.08 -20.39 11.34
CA GLN A 538 7.45 -19.12 10.93
C GLN A 538 6.54 -19.26 9.71
N LEU A 539 6.50 -20.40 9.03
CA LEU A 539 5.58 -20.58 7.91
C LEU A 539 4.13 -20.64 8.41
N PRO A 540 3.18 -19.99 7.71
CA PRO A 540 1.74 -20.05 8.00
C PRO A 540 1.17 -21.41 7.57
N LEU A 541 1.61 -22.48 8.23
CA LEU A 541 1.16 -23.84 7.99
C LEU A 541 -0.19 -24.10 8.69
N PRO A 542 -1.01 -25.04 8.19
CA PRO A 542 -2.26 -25.47 8.82
C PRO A 542 -1.97 -26.37 10.03
N LEU A 543 -1.11 -25.89 10.93
CA LEU A 543 -0.64 -26.55 12.14
C LEU A 543 -0.61 -25.51 13.27
N PRO A 544 -1.01 -25.88 14.50
CA PRO A 544 -0.96 -24.92 15.62
C PRO A 544 0.49 -24.50 15.90
N GLU A 545 0.70 -23.22 16.22
CA GLU A 545 2.03 -22.60 16.27
C GLU A 545 3.01 -23.33 17.20
N GLY A 546 2.55 -23.73 18.39
CA GLY A 546 3.37 -24.45 19.38
C GLY A 546 3.87 -25.83 18.93
N TYR A 547 3.28 -26.42 17.89
CA TYR A 547 3.69 -27.73 17.37
C TYR A 547 4.61 -27.65 16.16
N ARG A 548 4.74 -26.49 15.49
CA ARG A 548 5.46 -26.41 14.21
C ARG A 548 6.93 -26.86 14.32
N ALA A 549 7.62 -26.47 15.40
CA ALA A 549 9.01 -26.90 15.65
C ALA A 549 9.12 -28.42 15.88
N TRP A 550 8.18 -29.00 16.63
CA TRP A 550 8.10 -30.45 16.85
C TRP A 550 7.76 -31.21 15.57
N THR A 551 6.85 -30.67 14.75
CA THR A 551 6.54 -31.22 13.43
C THR A 551 7.76 -31.20 12.54
N PHE A 552 8.54 -30.11 12.52
CA PHE A 552 9.78 -30.06 11.75
C PHE A 552 10.78 -31.12 12.21
N ALA A 553 10.98 -31.28 13.52
CA ALA A 553 11.82 -32.34 14.07
C ALA A 553 11.35 -33.74 13.66
N ALA A 554 10.03 -33.99 13.73
CA ALA A 554 9.44 -35.25 13.34
C ALA A 554 9.63 -35.53 11.83
N LEU A 555 9.46 -34.51 10.98
CA LEU A 555 9.70 -34.62 9.54
C LEU A 555 11.18 -34.90 9.24
N LEU A 556 12.10 -34.26 9.95
CA LEU A 556 13.54 -34.51 9.79
C LEU A 556 13.89 -35.95 10.21
N LEU A 557 13.38 -36.41 11.36
CA LEU A 557 13.55 -37.80 11.80
C LEU A 557 12.95 -38.79 10.80
N LEU A 558 11.80 -38.46 10.22
CA LEU A 558 11.15 -39.30 9.22
C LEU A 558 11.96 -39.33 7.91
N ALA A 559 12.55 -38.21 7.49
CA ALA A 559 13.46 -38.15 6.35
C ALA A 559 14.69 -39.04 6.57
N LEU A 560 15.34 -38.90 7.73
CA LEU A 560 16.47 -39.75 8.14
C LEU A 560 16.07 -41.23 8.19
N TYR A 561 14.87 -41.53 8.68
CA TYR A 561 14.32 -42.88 8.70
C TYR A 561 14.23 -43.48 7.29
N HIS A 562 13.70 -42.74 6.30
CA HIS A 562 13.61 -43.24 4.93
C HIS A 562 15.00 -43.45 4.33
N LEU A 563 15.89 -42.47 4.46
CA LEU A 563 17.26 -42.56 3.95
C LEU A 563 18.00 -43.77 4.52
N LEU A 564 17.93 -43.98 5.85
CA LEU A 564 18.53 -45.13 6.49
C LEU A 564 17.99 -46.45 5.92
N THR A 565 16.68 -46.55 5.72
CA THR A 565 16.06 -47.80 5.23
C THR A 565 16.44 -48.15 3.80
N LEU A 566 16.88 -47.20 2.98
CA LEU A 566 17.41 -47.50 1.64
C LEU A 566 18.73 -48.28 1.70
N PHE A 567 19.56 -48.02 2.70
CA PHE A 567 20.85 -48.69 2.88
C PHE A 567 20.74 -50.03 3.63
N LEU A 568 19.59 -50.33 4.26
CA LEU A 568 19.41 -51.57 4.99
C LEU A 568 19.14 -52.76 4.06
N PRO A 569 19.80 -53.92 4.26
CA PRO A 569 19.53 -55.11 3.45
C PRO A 569 18.08 -55.57 3.67
N ARG A 570 17.44 -56.03 2.59
CA ARG A 570 16.06 -56.51 2.66
C ARG A 570 15.96 -57.76 3.54
N ARG A 571 15.08 -57.73 4.53
CA ARG A 571 14.71 -58.90 5.33
C ARG A 571 13.67 -59.74 4.59
N GLN A 572 13.84 -61.06 4.64
CA GLN A 572 12.88 -61.99 4.06
C GLN A 572 11.75 -62.27 5.04
N GLY A 573 10.53 -62.29 4.55
CA GLY A 573 9.36 -62.63 5.35
C GLY A 573 8.09 -62.32 4.59
N GLN A 574 7.46 -63.36 4.03
CA GLN A 574 6.17 -63.22 3.38
C GLN A 574 5.05 -63.62 4.35
N PRO A 575 3.95 -62.85 4.42
CA PRO A 575 2.78 -63.25 5.18
C PRO A 575 2.10 -64.48 4.56
N SER A 576 1.18 -65.10 5.32
CA SER A 576 0.33 -66.16 4.77
C SER A 576 -0.52 -65.62 3.62
N PRO A 577 -0.88 -66.45 2.62
CA PRO A 577 -1.68 -66.01 1.47
C PRO A 577 -3.00 -65.34 1.86
N ALA A 578 -3.70 -65.87 2.86
CA ALA A 578 -4.96 -65.32 3.36
C ALA A 578 -4.79 -63.92 4.00
N TYR A 579 -3.75 -63.73 4.83
CA TYR A 579 -3.45 -62.42 5.43
C TYR A 579 -3.04 -61.39 4.37
N ALA A 580 -2.23 -61.82 3.40
CA ALA A 580 -1.82 -60.98 2.28
C ALA A 580 -3.03 -60.51 1.45
N LEU A 581 -3.97 -61.41 1.15
CA LEU A 581 -5.18 -61.09 0.41
C LEU A 581 -6.09 -60.11 1.19
N PHE A 582 -6.29 -60.36 2.49
CA PHE A 582 -7.08 -59.48 3.35
C PHE A 582 -6.54 -58.04 3.34
N LEU A 583 -5.24 -57.85 3.58
CA LEU A 583 -4.64 -56.51 3.54
C LEU A 583 -4.68 -55.87 2.15
N ARG A 584 -4.55 -56.67 1.09
CA ARG A 584 -4.65 -56.17 -0.28
C ARG A 584 -6.05 -55.68 -0.62
N LEU A 585 -7.11 -56.28 -0.06
CA LEU A 585 -8.49 -55.81 -0.27
C LEU A 585 -8.75 -54.45 0.40
N LEU A 586 -8.07 -54.14 1.51
CA LEU A 586 -8.27 -52.91 2.27
C LEU A 586 -7.63 -51.67 1.64
N LEU A 587 -6.52 -51.84 0.90
CA LEU A 587 -5.82 -50.71 0.28
C LEU A 587 -5.89 -50.78 -1.25
N PRO A 588 -6.64 -49.87 -1.90
CA PRO A 588 -6.63 -49.73 -3.36
C PRO A 588 -5.23 -49.56 -3.92
N GLY A 589 -4.92 -50.30 -4.98
CA GLY A 589 -3.63 -50.25 -5.66
C GLY A 589 -2.52 -51.11 -5.07
N SER A 590 -2.74 -51.75 -3.92
CA SER A 590 -1.76 -52.61 -3.22
C SER A 590 -1.19 -53.76 -4.06
N LEU A 591 -1.92 -54.24 -5.09
CA LEU A 591 -1.47 -55.29 -6.02
C LEU A 591 -0.44 -54.81 -7.05
N GLY A 592 -0.39 -53.50 -7.33
CA GLY A 592 0.32 -52.92 -8.46
C GLY A 592 1.24 -51.77 -8.09
N LEU A 593 1.65 -51.66 -6.82
CA LEU A 593 2.49 -50.55 -6.33
C LEU A 593 3.83 -50.43 -7.11
N GLY A 594 4.34 -51.54 -7.65
CA GLY A 594 5.53 -51.54 -8.51
C GLY A 594 5.30 -51.21 -9.99
N GLY A 595 4.05 -51.09 -10.44
CA GLY A 595 3.68 -50.96 -11.86
C GLY A 595 2.97 -49.66 -12.25
N GLY A 596 3.04 -48.62 -11.40
CA GLY A 596 2.41 -47.31 -11.65
C GLY A 596 0.89 -47.29 -11.43
N LEU A 597 0.16 -48.27 -11.96
CA LEU A 597 -1.30 -48.36 -11.82
C LEU A 597 -1.76 -48.48 -10.37
N GLY A 598 -0.99 -49.16 -9.52
CA GLY A 598 -1.27 -49.20 -8.09
C GLY A 598 -1.12 -47.85 -7.40
N VAL A 599 -0.17 -47.02 -7.85
CA VAL A 599 0.02 -45.66 -7.33
C VAL A 599 -1.15 -44.77 -7.73
N VAL A 600 -1.62 -44.90 -8.98
CA VAL A 600 -2.80 -44.15 -9.47
C VAL A 600 -4.04 -44.49 -8.64
N LEU A 601 -4.30 -45.78 -8.37
CA LEU A 601 -5.44 -46.19 -7.54
C LEU A 601 -5.33 -45.72 -6.09
N LEU A 602 -4.12 -45.73 -5.52
CA LEU A 602 -3.86 -45.20 -4.19
C LEU A 602 -4.16 -43.70 -4.12
N LEU A 603 -3.66 -42.92 -5.09
CA LEU A 603 -3.91 -41.48 -5.17
C LEU A 603 -5.38 -41.17 -5.43
N LEU A 604 -6.06 -41.95 -6.29
CA LEU A 604 -7.49 -41.80 -6.55
C LEU A 604 -8.32 -42.09 -5.29
N ALA A 605 -7.96 -43.11 -4.52
CA ALA A 605 -8.60 -43.40 -3.24
C ALA A 605 -8.35 -42.29 -2.21
N ALA A 606 -7.12 -41.77 -2.11
CA ALA A 606 -6.78 -40.66 -1.23
C ALA A 606 -7.54 -39.37 -1.61
N TYR A 607 -7.62 -39.07 -2.91
CA TYR A 607 -8.42 -37.97 -3.44
C TYR A 607 -9.91 -38.16 -3.18
N GLY A 608 -10.44 -39.37 -3.39
CA GLY A 608 -11.84 -39.67 -3.09
C GLY A 608 -12.19 -39.55 -1.61
N LEU A 609 -11.26 -39.90 -0.72
CA LEU A 609 -11.43 -39.66 0.72
C LEU A 609 -11.43 -38.17 1.05
N TRP A 610 -10.50 -37.40 0.46
CA TRP A 610 -10.48 -35.95 0.62
C TRP A 610 -11.77 -35.30 0.10
N ALA A 611 -12.22 -35.65 -1.10
CA ALA A 611 -13.47 -35.16 -1.69
C ALA A 611 -14.70 -35.50 -0.83
N LEU A 612 -14.75 -36.72 -0.27
CA LEU A 612 -15.80 -37.14 0.65
C LEU A 612 -15.83 -36.29 1.92
N LEU A 613 -14.66 -35.96 2.49
CA LEU A 613 -14.53 -35.10 3.67
C LEU A 613 -14.85 -33.61 3.39
N GLN A 614 -14.93 -33.23 2.12
CA GLN A 614 -15.34 -31.88 1.67
C GLN A 614 -16.78 -31.87 1.15
N ASP A 615 -17.58 -32.92 1.42
CA ASP A 615 -18.95 -33.09 0.94
C ASP A 615 -19.11 -33.05 -0.60
N GLN A 616 -18.04 -33.35 -1.34
CA GLN A 616 -18.03 -33.40 -2.82
C GLN A 616 -18.44 -34.78 -3.39
N GLY A 617 -18.74 -35.74 -2.52
CA GLY A 617 -19.28 -37.07 -2.87
C GLY A 617 -18.28 -38.23 -2.83
N TYR A 618 -18.79 -39.46 -2.93
CA TYR A 618 -18.03 -40.71 -2.74
C TYR A 618 -17.56 -41.37 -4.05
N LEU A 619 -17.89 -40.80 -5.21
CA LEU A 619 -17.73 -41.45 -6.52
C LEU A 619 -16.27 -41.82 -6.83
N TYR A 620 -15.31 -40.94 -6.54
CA TYR A 620 -13.88 -41.23 -6.76
C TYR A 620 -13.37 -42.39 -5.90
N LEU A 621 -13.84 -42.46 -4.65
CA LEU A 621 -13.49 -43.55 -3.74
C LEU A 621 -14.09 -44.87 -4.22
N ALA A 622 -15.37 -44.86 -4.60
CA ALA A 622 -16.03 -46.03 -5.19
C ALA A 622 -15.36 -46.49 -6.48
N ALA A 623 -14.96 -45.57 -7.36
CA ALA A 623 -14.21 -45.88 -8.58
C ALA A 623 -12.85 -46.52 -8.26
N ALA A 624 -12.09 -45.98 -7.30
CA ALA A 624 -10.82 -46.55 -6.88
C ALA A 624 -10.97 -47.99 -6.37
N TYR A 625 -11.96 -48.24 -5.51
CA TYR A 625 -12.24 -49.59 -5.00
C TYR A 625 -12.80 -50.52 -6.09
N GLY A 626 -13.69 -50.03 -6.96
CA GLY A 626 -14.25 -50.82 -8.05
C GLY A 626 -13.18 -51.31 -9.03
N LEU A 627 -12.31 -50.40 -9.48
CA LEU A 627 -11.16 -50.76 -10.33
C LEU A 627 -10.19 -51.70 -9.60
N HIS A 628 -9.92 -51.45 -8.33
CA HIS A 628 -9.08 -52.32 -7.51
C HIS A 628 -9.65 -53.74 -7.37
N LEU A 629 -10.95 -53.89 -7.14
CA LEU A 629 -11.62 -55.19 -7.05
C LEU A 629 -11.54 -55.96 -8.37
N LEU A 630 -11.72 -55.30 -9.51
CA LEU A 630 -11.52 -55.92 -10.83
C LEU A 630 -10.10 -56.47 -11.01
N LEU A 631 -9.09 -55.74 -10.51
CA LEU A 631 -7.69 -56.20 -10.52
C LEU A 631 -7.46 -57.37 -9.57
N VAL A 632 -8.07 -57.35 -8.39
CA VAL A 632 -8.00 -58.46 -7.44
C VAL A 632 -8.58 -59.73 -8.05
N LEU A 633 -9.79 -59.66 -8.62
CA LEU A 633 -10.48 -60.78 -9.24
C LEU A 633 -9.74 -61.35 -10.46
N SER A 634 -9.07 -60.50 -11.24
CA SER A 634 -8.26 -60.94 -12.38
C SER A 634 -6.87 -61.46 -11.99
N SER A 635 -6.40 -61.18 -10.77
CA SER A 635 -5.07 -61.57 -10.31
C SER A 635 -4.92 -63.07 -10.05
N ARG A 636 -3.68 -63.57 -10.15
CA ARG A 636 -3.33 -64.95 -9.73
C ARG A 636 -3.43 -65.16 -8.21
N ALA A 637 -3.49 -64.08 -7.43
CA ALA A 637 -3.61 -64.14 -5.97
C ALA A 637 -5.00 -64.64 -5.54
N TRP A 638 -6.05 -64.26 -6.27
CA TRP A 638 -7.40 -64.78 -6.09
C TRP A 638 -7.52 -66.26 -6.49
N ARG A 639 -6.80 -66.68 -7.53
CA ARG A 639 -6.84 -68.07 -8.06
C ARG A 639 -6.10 -69.10 -7.21
N ARG A 640 -5.40 -68.68 -6.15
CA ARG A 640 -4.57 -69.54 -5.28
C ARG A 640 -4.97 -69.46 -3.79
N ALA A 641 -5.84 -68.52 -3.44
CA ALA A 641 -6.52 -68.47 -2.15
C ALA A 641 -7.76 -69.37 -2.22
#